data_AF-A0A9P1BEH5-F1
#
_entry.id   AF-A0A9P1BEH5-F1
#
_cell.length_a   1.000
_cell.length_b   1.000
_cell.length_c   1.000
_cell.angle_alpha   90.00
_cell.angle_beta   90.00
_cell.angle_gamma   90.00
#
_symmetry.space_group_name_H-M   'P 1'
#
loop_
_entity.id
_entity.type
_entity.pdbx_description
1 polymer ?
#
loop_
_entity_poly.entity_id
_entity_poly.type
_entity_poly.pdbx_seq_one_letter_code
_entity_poly.pdbx_strand_id
1 'polypeptide(L)'
;MSAAHAASRAENAVTQSSQEGKFTFLMFFRQKDATTDAMADSLKQNLADRAEAATITYVHVGDPAEQALVRKYGVARAPMPLTIALAPNGAITAISPRRIDAAKVIEAFVSPASADSLKALQAQKLVFIAVQDAYHSGEPSAIQGFEQDPHFNQRMAVVSLNTSDPNEQGYLEDLQLGTDASTRPALVVLAPPGVVVGKFAASATKNEIAAAIAKAGKCCDDPNCKPTALLTAAVAIVLSVAALIAIRHITTFSEHAVAGQLEQLGANILILPQESTLQNYYAADLTERTLPESHVFTILLEGLPGVEQLSPRLCVTTEVQDREVTLTGILPQSEFEASAAWQSVGMFNDEPTGCGRASCGAKQLDQSKEALTSQRAIAELADDEVVLGSDVGEITGLVAGQRIKLHGELFNISAVLPSTGTVDDSRVYAHLHTVQRLTNAGEVVNAIEVIGCCDDAATDLVPKLSSLLPDAKVVTISQIVATQVGVNKLLQQISVVVFVVLVVMGGATVAGTISANVRERRREVGTLMAIGATPRLVTWVFLLKALWLGIGGALLGAVLGVLTAVIFGGDWAGLAITPLPGLIAGGVAAAIVVTACAAYLPARHAAKLVLAFQADRLDIASGEYLAVVGPSGSGKTTLLSILGGMLSPDEGQVLLENVDLYGLDPIERTELRRQRIGFVFQTFNLLPYLSAVENVQVPMFLAGVIPSAQQERATELLEQLGLGNRLHHKPCELSTGQQQRVALARTLSNNPKVILADEPTGNLDPESREHILDLFDGFVAQGRTIVMVTHDTSAAKRAGRSVRLVEGKITSASSTNTRVAA
;
A
#
# COMPACT_ATOMS: atom_id res chain seq x y z
N MET A 1 -2.17 11.42 -65.50
CA MET A 1 -2.56 12.84 -65.42
C MET A 1 -3.56 12.99 -64.29
N SER A 2 -3.20 13.81 -63.30
CA SER A 2 -3.86 13.96 -61.99
C SER A 2 -5.12 14.82 -62.11
N ALA A 3 -6.26 14.31 -61.63
CA ALA A 3 -7.41 15.15 -61.33
C ALA A 3 -7.09 15.92 -60.03
N ALA A 4 -6.85 17.22 -60.14
CA ALA A 4 -6.75 18.10 -58.98
C ALA A 4 -8.01 17.93 -58.11
N HIS A 5 -7.84 17.46 -56.88
CA HIS A 5 -8.91 17.49 -55.87
C HIS A 5 -9.27 18.95 -55.64
N ALA A 6 -10.48 19.35 -56.04
CA ALA A 6 -11.02 20.65 -55.66
C ALA A 6 -11.19 20.67 -54.14
N ALA A 7 -10.60 21.67 -53.47
CA ALA A 7 -10.67 21.83 -52.01
C ALA A 7 -12.14 21.88 -51.55
N SER A 8 -12.44 21.20 -50.44
CA SER A 8 -13.80 21.12 -49.92
C SER A 8 -14.33 22.48 -49.46
N ARG A 9 -15.64 22.62 -49.28
CA ARG A 9 -16.22 23.87 -48.73
C ARG A 9 -15.66 24.16 -47.33
N ALA A 10 -15.48 23.14 -46.51
CA ALA A 10 -14.91 23.35 -45.18
C ALA A 10 -13.41 23.69 -45.24
N GLU A 11 -12.66 23.13 -46.17
CA GLU A 11 -11.23 23.42 -46.34
C GLU A 11 -10.99 24.85 -46.83
N ASN A 12 -11.84 25.33 -47.75
CA ASN A 12 -11.85 26.72 -48.17
C ASN A 12 -12.22 27.66 -47.01
N ALA A 13 -13.21 27.28 -46.19
CA ALA A 13 -13.62 28.08 -45.03
C ALA A 13 -12.52 28.18 -43.97
N VAL A 14 -11.78 27.09 -43.69
CA VAL A 14 -10.62 27.10 -42.78
C VAL A 14 -9.49 27.99 -43.33
N THR A 15 -9.26 27.94 -44.64
CA THR A 15 -8.22 28.76 -45.28
C THR A 15 -8.59 30.24 -45.25
N GLN A 16 -9.84 30.56 -45.53
CA GLN A 16 -10.35 31.93 -45.50
C GLN A 16 -10.36 32.50 -44.07
N SER A 17 -10.85 31.76 -43.08
CA SER A 17 -10.84 32.22 -41.67
C SER A 17 -9.41 32.43 -41.14
N SER A 18 -8.47 31.58 -41.54
CA SER A 18 -7.04 31.75 -41.25
C SER A 18 -6.48 33.05 -41.84
N GLN A 19 -6.84 33.38 -43.09
CA GLN A 19 -6.45 34.64 -43.73
C GLN A 19 -7.10 35.88 -43.09
N GLU A 20 -8.34 35.74 -42.60
CA GLU A 20 -9.07 36.78 -41.89
C GLU A 20 -8.65 36.91 -40.40
N GLY A 21 -7.71 36.09 -39.92
CA GLY A 21 -7.24 36.14 -38.53
C GLY A 21 -8.24 35.59 -37.51
N LYS A 22 -9.21 34.77 -37.92
CA LYS A 22 -10.30 34.27 -37.08
C LYS A 22 -10.06 32.84 -36.59
N PHE A 23 -10.56 32.55 -35.39
CA PHE A 23 -10.61 31.17 -34.89
C PHE A 23 -11.62 30.36 -35.70
N THR A 24 -11.35 29.07 -35.92
CA THR A 24 -12.25 28.19 -36.68
C THR A 24 -12.71 27.03 -35.83
N PHE A 25 -14.02 26.92 -35.61
CA PHE A 25 -14.63 25.79 -34.92
C PHE A 25 -15.12 24.79 -35.97
N LEU A 26 -14.34 23.74 -36.17
CA LEU A 26 -14.66 22.61 -37.05
C LEU A 26 -15.55 21.61 -36.32
N MET A 27 -16.82 21.54 -36.70
CA MET A 27 -17.76 20.58 -36.13
C MET A 27 -17.90 19.36 -37.06
N PHE A 28 -17.38 18.23 -36.62
CA PHE A 28 -17.48 16.94 -37.30
C PHE A 28 -18.73 16.18 -36.85
N PHE A 29 -19.43 15.60 -37.82
CA PHE A 29 -20.63 14.79 -37.57
C PHE A 29 -20.78 13.67 -38.60
N ARG A 30 -21.49 12.60 -38.23
CA ARG A 30 -21.79 11.44 -39.11
C ARG A 30 -23.23 11.42 -39.60
N GLN A 31 -24.15 11.84 -38.76
CA GLN A 31 -25.58 11.92 -39.04
C GLN A 31 -26.11 13.16 -38.32
N LYS A 32 -27.12 13.82 -38.90
CA LYS A 32 -27.84 14.89 -38.22
C LYS A 32 -28.84 14.25 -37.26
N ASP A 33 -28.51 14.27 -35.98
CA ASP A 33 -29.37 13.80 -34.90
C ASP A 33 -29.56 14.91 -33.84
N ALA A 34 -30.46 14.68 -32.88
CA ALA A 34 -30.74 15.64 -31.81
C ALA A 34 -29.48 16.06 -31.02
N THR A 35 -28.46 15.20 -30.92
CA THR A 35 -27.21 15.54 -30.23
C THR A 35 -26.33 16.48 -31.06
N THR A 36 -26.29 16.27 -32.38
CA THR A 36 -25.60 17.12 -33.34
C THR A 36 -26.25 18.50 -33.38
N ASP A 37 -27.58 18.58 -33.46
CA ASP A 37 -28.30 19.85 -33.48
C ASP A 37 -28.13 20.62 -32.15
N ALA A 38 -28.23 19.94 -30.99
CA ALA A 38 -27.99 20.56 -29.69
C ALA A 38 -26.56 21.11 -29.54
N MET A 39 -25.55 20.40 -30.07
CA MET A 39 -24.16 20.86 -30.03
C MET A 39 -23.94 22.06 -30.96
N ALA A 40 -24.55 22.06 -32.15
CA ALA A 40 -24.49 23.18 -33.09
C ALA A 40 -25.15 24.44 -32.52
N ASP A 41 -26.31 24.30 -31.86
CA ASP A 41 -27.02 25.41 -31.24
C ASP A 41 -26.25 25.98 -30.05
N SER A 42 -25.68 25.12 -29.20
CA SER A 42 -24.78 25.56 -28.12
C SER A 42 -23.58 26.33 -28.66
N LEU A 43 -22.96 25.86 -29.75
CA LEU A 43 -21.80 26.52 -30.35
C LEU A 43 -22.18 27.91 -30.91
N LYS A 44 -23.31 28.02 -31.61
CA LYS A 44 -23.82 29.30 -32.13
C LYS A 44 -24.16 30.28 -31.01
N GLN A 45 -24.82 29.82 -29.96
CA GLN A 45 -25.21 30.66 -28.83
C GLN A 45 -23.97 31.20 -28.10
N ASN A 46 -22.98 30.34 -27.84
CA ASN A 46 -21.77 30.74 -27.10
C ASN A 46 -20.79 31.58 -27.95
N LEU A 47 -20.92 31.57 -29.28
CA LEU A 47 -20.13 32.40 -30.19
C LEU A 47 -20.88 33.65 -30.68
N ALA A 48 -22.13 33.86 -30.28
CA ALA A 48 -22.96 34.98 -30.74
C ALA A 48 -22.28 36.34 -30.46
N ASP A 49 -21.71 36.50 -29.27
CA ASP A 49 -21.02 37.73 -28.84
C ASP A 49 -19.59 37.85 -29.42
N ARG A 50 -19.12 36.84 -30.18
CA ARG A 50 -17.77 36.74 -30.74
C ARG A 50 -17.77 36.38 -32.24
N ALA A 51 -18.86 36.68 -32.94
CA ALA A 51 -19.04 36.35 -34.35
C ALA A 51 -17.98 36.99 -35.27
N GLU A 52 -17.38 38.11 -34.86
CA GLU A 52 -16.30 38.76 -35.61
C GLU A 52 -14.93 38.06 -35.42
N ALA A 53 -14.76 37.30 -34.34
CA ALA A 53 -13.48 36.67 -33.98
C ALA A 53 -13.43 35.16 -34.32
N ALA A 54 -14.55 34.54 -34.68
CA ALA A 54 -14.62 33.11 -34.93
C ALA A 54 -15.60 32.70 -36.04
N THR A 55 -15.23 31.67 -36.79
CA THR A 55 -16.04 31.06 -37.85
C THR A 55 -16.39 29.62 -37.47
N ILE A 56 -17.65 29.23 -37.66
CA ILE A 56 -18.11 27.84 -37.48
C ILE A 56 -18.19 27.17 -38.85
N THR A 57 -17.57 26.00 -38.96
CA THR A 57 -17.57 25.21 -40.20
C THR A 57 -17.94 23.77 -39.88
N TYR A 58 -18.83 23.18 -40.67
CA TYR A 58 -19.36 21.83 -40.46
C TYR A 58 -18.70 20.85 -41.43
N VAL A 59 -18.27 19.70 -40.93
CA VAL A 59 -17.57 18.67 -41.71
C VAL A 59 -18.31 17.35 -41.59
N HIS A 60 -18.85 16.87 -42.72
CA HIS A 60 -19.52 15.58 -42.75
C HIS A 60 -18.50 14.45 -42.95
N VAL A 61 -18.35 13.59 -41.95
CA VAL A 61 -17.27 12.58 -41.89
C VAL A 61 -17.39 11.53 -43.01
N GLY A 62 -18.61 11.30 -43.51
CA GLY A 62 -18.87 10.37 -44.63
C GLY A 62 -18.78 10.98 -46.03
N ASP A 63 -18.57 12.30 -46.16
CA ASP A 63 -18.51 12.95 -47.47
C ASP A 63 -17.11 12.71 -48.10
N PRO A 64 -17.01 12.19 -49.34
CA PRO A 64 -15.74 12.02 -50.05
C PRO A 64 -14.94 13.32 -50.20
N ALA A 65 -15.60 14.47 -50.38
CA ALA A 65 -14.93 15.76 -50.54
C ALA A 65 -14.27 16.24 -49.24
N GLU A 66 -14.80 15.85 -48.09
CA GLU A 66 -14.32 16.27 -46.76
C GLU A 66 -13.27 15.30 -46.16
N GLN A 67 -12.93 14.20 -46.85
CA GLN A 67 -12.00 13.18 -46.34
C GLN A 67 -10.60 13.72 -46.05
N ALA A 68 -10.16 14.77 -46.75
CA ALA A 68 -8.88 15.41 -46.50
C ALA A 68 -8.78 15.98 -45.07
N LEU A 69 -9.79 16.72 -44.62
CA LEU A 69 -9.87 17.24 -43.24
C LEU A 69 -10.06 16.13 -42.21
N VAL A 70 -10.89 15.13 -42.52
CA VAL A 70 -11.10 13.97 -41.62
C VAL A 70 -9.79 13.21 -41.37
N ARG A 71 -8.96 13.03 -42.41
CA ARG A 71 -7.64 12.41 -42.31
C ARG A 71 -6.65 13.32 -41.60
N LYS A 72 -6.61 14.60 -41.94
CA LYS A 72 -5.70 15.61 -41.36
C LYS A 72 -5.82 15.68 -39.84
N TYR A 73 -7.05 15.64 -39.31
CA TYR A 73 -7.29 15.71 -37.86
C TYR A 73 -7.50 14.34 -37.20
N GLY A 74 -7.39 13.24 -37.95
CA GLY A 74 -7.48 11.88 -37.39
C GLY A 74 -8.84 11.51 -36.80
N VAL A 75 -9.92 12.22 -37.15
CA VAL A 75 -11.22 12.14 -36.47
C VAL A 75 -12.14 11.03 -36.98
N ALA A 76 -11.71 10.23 -37.96
CA ALA A 76 -12.54 9.19 -38.59
C ALA A 76 -13.19 8.22 -37.59
N ARG A 77 -12.54 7.98 -36.44
CA ARG A 77 -12.99 7.08 -35.36
C ARG A 77 -13.32 7.78 -34.05
N ALA A 78 -13.30 9.11 -34.02
CA ALA A 78 -13.64 9.85 -32.81
C ALA A 78 -15.15 9.73 -32.53
N PRO A 79 -15.58 9.77 -31.24
CA PRO A 79 -16.99 9.88 -30.89
C PRO A 79 -17.56 11.19 -31.46
N MET A 80 -18.68 11.09 -32.17
CA MET A 80 -19.35 12.21 -32.84
C MET A 80 -20.64 12.58 -32.09
N PRO A 81 -21.12 13.84 -32.19
CA PRO A 81 -20.46 14.99 -32.82
C PRO A 81 -19.18 15.42 -32.07
N LEU A 82 -18.23 16.01 -32.79
CA LEU A 82 -16.92 16.45 -32.27
C LEU A 82 -16.62 17.85 -32.77
N THR A 83 -16.23 18.77 -31.88
CA THR A 83 -15.75 20.09 -32.29
C THR A 83 -14.26 20.21 -32.05
N ILE A 84 -13.51 20.63 -33.06
CA ILE A 84 -12.11 21.02 -32.98
C ILE A 84 -12.02 22.53 -33.18
N ALA A 85 -11.48 23.25 -32.22
CA ALA A 85 -11.18 24.67 -32.36
C ALA A 85 -9.76 24.86 -32.89
N LEU A 86 -9.64 25.71 -33.91
CA LEU A 86 -8.38 26.06 -34.55
C LEU A 86 -8.10 27.54 -34.34
N ALA A 87 -6.88 27.87 -33.95
CA ALA A 87 -6.38 29.24 -34.04
C ALA A 87 -6.12 29.65 -35.50
N PRO A 88 -5.99 30.96 -35.79
CA PRO A 88 -5.74 31.46 -37.15
C PRO A 88 -4.49 30.86 -37.82
N ASN A 89 -3.47 30.51 -37.03
CA ASN A 89 -2.24 29.87 -37.49
C ASN A 89 -2.39 28.34 -37.73
N GLY A 90 -3.58 27.77 -37.48
CA GLY A 90 -3.90 26.35 -37.64
C GLY A 90 -3.61 25.46 -36.42
N ALA A 91 -3.19 26.03 -35.29
CA ALA A 91 -2.98 25.27 -34.05
C ALA A 91 -4.31 24.74 -33.50
N ILE A 92 -4.34 23.49 -33.04
CA ILE A 92 -5.52 22.97 -32.33
C ILE A 92 -5.49 23.50 -30.90
N THR A 93 -6.51 24.28 -30.52
CA THR A 93 -6.60 24.93 -29.20
C THR A 93 -7.56 24.21 -28.26
N ALA A 94 -8.60 23.56 -28.80
CA ALA A 94 -9.51 22.75 -28.02
C ALA A 94 -10.09 21.60 -28.85
N ILE A 95 -10.40 20.48 -28.17
CA ILE A 95 -11.13 19.35 -28.73
C ILE A 95 -12.26 18.99 -27.77
N SER A 96 -13.51 19.12 -28.23
CA SER A 96 -14.70 18.88 -27.42
C SER A 96 -15.57 17.78 -28.01
N PRO A 97 -15.55 16.56 -27.45
CA PRO A 97 -16.45 15.48 -27.88
C PRO A 97 -17.85 15.63 -27.25
N ARG A 98 -18.90 15.38 -28.03
CA ARG A 98 -20.34 15.32 -27.67
C ARG A 98 -21.00 16.60 -27.18
N ARG A 99 -20.34 17.43 -26.37
CA ARG A 99 -20.89 18.68 -25.83
C ARG A 99 -19.81 19.73 -25.66
N ILE A 100 -20.16 20.97 -25.98
CA ILE A 100 -19.36 22.16 -25.74
C ILE A 100 -20.19 23.16 -24.93
N ASP A 101 -19.67 23.59 -23.79
CA ASP A 101 -20.28 24.58 -22.90
C ASP A 101 -19.51 25.91 -23.00
N ALA A 102 -20.11 27.01 -22.53
CA ALA A 102 -19.55 28.36 -22.65
C ALA A 102 -18.08 28.46 -22.19
N ALA A 103 -17.73 27.82 -21.06
CA ALA A 103 -16.37 27.82 -20.53
C ALA A 103 -15.34 27.24 -21.54
N LYS A 104 -15.67 26.11 -22.18
CA LYS A 104 -14.80 25.46 -23.18
C LYS A 104 -14.65 26.27 -24.47
N VAL A 105 -15.69 27.04 -24.84
CA VAL A 105 -15.61 27.97 -25.97
C VAL A 105 -14.66 29.11 -25.62
N ILE A 106 -14.70 29.62 -24.39
CA ILE A 106 -13.81 30.68 -23.92
C ILE A 106 -12.35 30.18 -23.87
N GLU A 107 -12.10 29.01 -23.28
CA GLU A 107 -10.77 28.36 -23.22
C GLU A 107 -10.15 28.09 -24.60
N ALA A 108 -10.97 27.93 -25.64
CA ALA A 108 -10.48 27.71 -27.00
C ALA A 108 -9.84 28.94 -27.64
N PHE A 109 -10.14 30.15 -27.14
CA PHE A 109 -9.47 31.39 -27.54
C PHE A 109 -8.19 31.54 -26.75
N VAL A 110 -7.08 31.17 -27.38
CA VAL A 110 -5.74 31.31 -26.80
C VAL A 110 -5.02 32.51 -27.42
N SER A 111 -4.03 33.04 -26.73
CA SER A 111 -3.19 34.11 -27.26
C SER A 111 -2.38 33.65 -28.49
N PRO A 112 -1.89 34.58 -29.33
CA PRO A 112 -1.02 34.24 -30.47
C PRO A 112 0.22 33.42 -30.06
N ALA A 113 0.95 33.86 -29.02
CA ALA A 113 2.10 33.13 -28.49
C ALA A 113 1.74 31.72 -27.97
N SER A 114 0.58 31.57 -27.31
CA SER A 114 0.09 30.27 -26.87
C SER A 114 -0.24 29.36 -28.07
N ALA A 115 -0.89 29.90 -29.10
CA ALA A 115 -1.20 29.17 -30.32
C ALA A 115 0.07 28.70 -31.05
N ASP A 116 1.08 29.56 -31.21
CA ASP A 116 2.35 29.20 -31.85
C ASP A 116 3.12 28.15 -31.03
N SER A 117 3.09 28.27 -29.71
CA SER A 117 3.68 27.28 -28.80
C SER A 117 2.98 25.93 -28.93
N LEU A 118 1.64 25.89 -28.93
CA LEU A 118 0.86 24.67 -29.12
C LEU A 118 1.12 24.03 -30.48
N LYS A 119 1.20 24.82 -31.56
CA LYS A 119 1.51 24.34 -32.90
C LYS A 119 2.89 23.69 -32.98
N ALA A 120 3.90 24.31 -32.36
CA ALA A 120 5.24 23.77 -32.29
C ALA A 120 5.33 22.48 -31.45
N LEU A 121 4.64 22.44 -30.30
CA LEU A 121 4.56 21.24 -29.46
C LEU A 121 3.86 20.07 -30.19
N GLN A 122 2.78 20.36 -30.94
CA GLN A 122 2.09 19.38 -31.79
C GLN A 122 3.02 18.79 -32.87
N ALA A 123 3.96 19.59 -33.37
CA ALA A 123 5.01 19.16 -34.28
C ALA A 123 6.20 18.46 -33.59
N GLN A 124 6.08 18.11 -32.30
CA GLN A 124 7.12 17.46 -31.49
C GLN A 124 8.42 18.28 -31.37
N LYS A 125 8.33 19.60 -31.38
CA LYS A 125 9.47 20.52 -31.21
C LYS A 125 9.58 21.04 -29.78
N LEU A 126 10.81 21.34 -29.36
CA LEU A 126 11.08 22.15 -28.16
C LEU A 126 10.67 23.60 -28.43
N VAL A 127 9.93 24.21 -27.51
CA VAL A 127 9.49 25.60 -27.66
C VAL A 127 10.28 26.49 -26.73
N PHE A 128 10.96 27.47 -27.32
CA PHE A 128 11.72 28.50 -26.63
C PHE A 128 10.89 29.77 -26.65
N ILE A 129 10.31 30.11 -25.51
CA ILE A 129 9.46 31.29 -25.35
C ILE A 129 10.34 32.45 -24.86
N ALA A 130 10.62 33.40 -25.74
CA ALA A 130 11.31 34.63 -25.39
C ALA A 130 10.31 35.62 -24.79
N VAL A 131 10.47 35.95 -23.51
CA VAL A 131 9.58 36.85 -22.77
C VAL A 131 10.13 38.26 -22.85
N GLN A 132 9.34 39.18 -23.42
CA GLN A 132 9.79 40.51 -23.83
C GLN A 132 8.73 41.58 -23.54
N ASP A 133 9.16 42.81 -23.24
CA ASP A 133 8.22 43.92 -23.00
C ASP A 133 7.77 44.63 -24.31
N ALA A 134 8.46 44.37 -25.42
CA ALA A 134 8.09 44.80 -26.77
C ALA A 134 8.66 43.82 -27.82
N TYR A 135 7.96 43.62 -28.95
CA TYR A 135 8.31 42.67 -30.03
C TYR A 135 9.71 42.85 -30.70
N HIS A 136 10.52 43.82 -30.26
CA HIS A 136 11.82 44.16 -30.86
C HIS A 136 12.98 44.26 -29.85
N SER A 137 12.84 43.75 -28.63
CA SER A 137 14.02 43.50 -27.79
C SER A 137 14.73 42.25 -28.32
N GLY A 138 16.00 42.36 -28.69
CA GLY A 138 16.75 41.26 -29.32
C GLY A 138 16.64 39.92 -28.58
N GLU A 139 16.61 38.82 -29.33
CA GLU A 139 16.51 37.47 -28.77
C GLU A 139 17.66 37.17 -27.80
N PRO A 140 17.40 36.47 -26.68
CA PRO A 140 18.45 36.04 -25.77
C PRO A 140 19.55 35.27 -26.52
N SER A 141 20.81 35.64 -26.28
CA SER A 141 21.99 35.09 -26.98
C SER A 141 22.10 33.56 -26.90
N ALA A 142 21.51 32.95 -25.89
CA ALA A 142 21.44 31.50 -25.74
C ALA A 142 20.61 30.82 -26.84
N ILE A 143 19.53 31.45 -27.32
CA ILE A 143 18.67 30.93 -28.39
C ILE A 143 19.46 30.83 -29.69
N GLN A 144 20.22 31.87 -30.03
CA GLN A 144 21.08 31.90 -31.22
C GLN A 144 22.09 30.75 -31.24
N GLY A 145 22.62 30.37 -30.06
CA GLY A 145 23.51 29.22 -29.92
C GLY A 145 22.85 27.86 -30.21
N PHE A 146 21.54 27.73 -30.02
CA PHE A 146 20.77 26.53 -30.39
C PHE A 146 20.31 26.57 -31.87
N GLU A 147 20.00 27.74 -32.41
CA GLU A 147 19.67 27.90 -33.83
C GLU A 147 20.85 27.59 -34.76
N GLN A 148 22.07 27.90 -34.34
CA GLN A 148 23.29 27.57 -35.08
C GLN A 148 23.70 26.09 -34.93
N ASP A 149 23.05 25.33 -34.04
CA ASP A 149 23.36 23.93 -33.80
C ASP A 149 22.61 23.00 -34.77
N PRO A 150 23.30 22.23 -35.63
CA PRO A 150 22.67 21.37 -36.63
C PRO A 150 21.73 20.32 -36.04
N HIS A 151 21.96 19.90 -34.78
CA HIS A 151 21.15 18.89 -34.12
C HIS A 151 19.86 19.45 -33.49
N PHE A 152 19.82 20.74 -33.16
CA PHE A 152 18.69 21.37 -32.47
C PHE A 152 17.82 22.24 -33.37
N ASN A 153 18.40 22.91 -34.39
CA ASN A 153 17.68 23.86 -35.25
C ASN A 153 16.37 23.29 -35.83
N GLN A 154 16.39 22.05 -36.34
CA GLN A 154 15.19 21.42 -36.91
C GLN A 154 14.16 20.96 -35.86
N ARG A 155 14.56 20.88 -34.59
CA ARG A 155 13.78 20.34 -33.46
C ARG A 155 13.32 21.39 -32.47
N MET A 156 13.56 22.67 -32.75
CA MET A 156 13.12 23.78 -31.91
C MET A 156 12.19 24.73 -32.66
N ALA A 157 11.42 25.50 -31.89
CA ALA A 157 10.66 26.65 -32.35
C ALA A 157 10.86 27.78 -31.34
N VAL A 158 11.04 28.99 -31.83
CA VAL A 158 11.14 30.20 -31.01
C VAL A 158 9.80 30.92 -31.09
N VAL A 159 9.26 31.32 -29.93
CA VAL A 159 8.00 32.03 -29.80
C VAL A 159 8.24 33.27 -28.96
N SER A 160 7.79 34.43 -29.40
CA SER A 160 7.89 35.66 -28.63
C SER A 160 6.61 35.88 -27.82
N LEU A 161 6.77 36.15 -26.53
CA LEU A 161 5.70 36.49 -25.60
C LEU A 161 5.88 37.94 -25.14
N ASN A 162 4.97 38.80 -25.60
CA ASN A 162 4.90 40.21 -25.26
C ASN A 162 4.11 40.42 -23.96
N THR A 163 4.80 40.92 -22.95
CA THR A 163 4.21 41.14 -21.62
C THR A 163 3.28 42.34 -21.54
N SER A 164 3.35 43.24 -22.53
CA SER A 164 2.54 44.46 -22.63
C SER A 164 1.23 44.23 -23.40
N ASP A 165 1.06 43.09 -24.08
CA ASP A 165 -0.17 42.77 -24.82
C ASP A 165 -1.25 42.21 -23.88
N PRO A 166 -2.42 42.87 -23.75
CA PRO A 166 -3.52 42.37 -22.93
C PRO A 166 -4.00 40.96 -23.31
N ASN A 167 -3.86 40.58 -24.58
CA ASN A 167 -4.28 39.27 -25.07
C ASN A 167 -3.34 38.14 -24.63
N GLU A 168 -2.12 38.46 -24.17
CA GLU A 168 -1.11 37.48 -23.76
C GLU A 168 -1.03 37.29 -22.23
N GLN A 169 -1.77 38.10 -21.46
CA GLN A 169 -1.79 38.04 -20.00
C GLN A 169 -2.21 36.67 -19.45
N GLY A 170 -3.22 36.03 -20.06
CA GLY A 170 -3.62 34.68 -19.66
C GLY A 170 -2.50 33.65 -19.83
N TYR A 171 -1.69 33.77 -20.89
CA TYR A 171 -0.58 32.84 -21.11
C TYR A 171 0.61 33.11 -20.19
N LEU A 172 0.82 34.37 -19.77
CA LEU A 172 1.77 34.70 -18.71
C LEU A 172 1.39 34.06 -17.36
N GLU A 173 0.09 34.09 -17.01
CA GLU A 173 -0.43 33.46 -15.81
C GLU A 173 -0.28 31.93 -15.85
N ASP A 174 -0.62 31.31 -16.99
CA ASP A 174 -0.47 29.86 -17.20
C ASP A 174 1.00 29.41 -17.05
N LEU A 175 1.93 30.22 -17.55
CA LEU A 175 3.37 29.97 -17.41
C LEU A 175 3.90 30.35 -16.01
N GLN A 176 3.06 30.86 -15.11
CA GLN A 176 3.42 31.35 -13.77
C GLN A 176 4.58 32.36 -13.83
N LEU A 177 4.46 33.34 -14.72
CA LEU A 177 5.43 34.42 -14.90
C LEU A 177 4.97 35.62 -14.06
N GLY A 178 5.76 35.99 -13.05
CA GLY A 178 5.39 37.07 -12.13
C GLY A 178 5.17 38.43 -12.82
N THR A 179 4.42 39.31 -12.16
CA THR A 179 4.08 40.65 -12.67
C THR A 179 5.22 41.66 -12.56
N ASP A 180 6.24 41.37 -11.76
CA ASP A 180 7.40 42.23 -11.53
C ASP A 180 8.45 42.08 -12.66
N ALA A 181 8.66 43.16 -13.41
CA ALA A 181 9.60 43.22 -14.54
C ALA A 181 11.06 42.93 -14.15
N SER A 182 11.43 43.12 -12.87
CA SER A 182 12.81 42.92 -12.40
C SER A 182 13.19 41.46 -12.12
N THR A 183 12.20 40.59 -11.89
CA THR A 183 12.41 39.18 -11.52
C THR A 183 11.87 38.17 -12.55
N ARG A 184 11.25 38.68 -13.63
CA ARG A 184 10.67 37.85 -14.69
C ARG A 184 11.77 37.15 -15.50
N PRO A 185 11.65 35.85 -15.78
CA PRO A 185 12.59 35.15 -16.65
C PRO A 185 12.43 35.67 -18.08
N ALA A 186 13.55 35.83 -18.78
CA ALA A 186 13.57 36.28 -20.17
C ALA A 186 13.34 35.12 -21.17
N LEU A 187 13.47 33.88 -20.71
CA LEU A 187 13.32 32.69 -21.54
C LEU A 187 12.62 31.57 -20.77
N VAL A 188 11.60 30.97 -21.37
CA VAL A 188 10.95 29.74 -20.87
C VAL A 188 11.11 28.65 -21.92
N VAL A 189 11.47 27.44 -21.51
CA VAL A 189 11.60 26.30 -22.42
C VAL A 189 10.51 25.28 -22.12
N LEU A 190 9.73 24.90 -23.13
CA LEU A 190 8.73 23.85 -23.07
C LEU A 190 9.18 22.63 -23.90
N ALA A 191 8.88 21.43 -23.40
CA ALA A 191 9.04 20.17 -24.12
C ALA A 191 7.68 19.49 -24.35
N PRO A 192 7.47 18.79 -25.47
CA PRO A 192 6.25 18.00 -25.71
C PRO A 192 5.98 17.03 -24.54
N PRO A 193 4.74 16.91 -24.03
CA PRO A 193 3.49 17.48 -24.57
C PRO A 193 3.13 18.92 -24.12
N GLY A 194 4.05 19.66 -23.49
CA GLY A 194 3.82 21.03 -22.96
C GLY A 194 4.40 21.24 -21.56
N VAL A 195 5.39 20.43 -21.16
CA VAL A 195 6.01 20.48 -19.84
C VAL A 195 7.05 21.60 -19.82
N VAL A 196 7.00 22.46 -18.79
CA VAL A 196 8.03 23.47 -18.56
C VAL A 196 9.33 22.77 -18.13
N VAL A 197 10.34 22.85 -19.00
CA VAL A 197 11.69 22.32 -18.75
C VAL A 197 12.46 23.22 -17.80
N GLY A 198 12.27 24.53 -17.95
CA GLY A 198 12.92 25.53 -17.10
C GLY A 198 12.56 26.96 -17.49
N LYS A 199 12.82 27.88 -16.57
CA LYS A 199 12.71 29.33 -16.71
C LYS A 199 14.09 29.93 -16.48
N PHE A 200 14.54 30.79 -17.38
CA PHE A 200 15.91 31.25 -17.46
C PHE A 200 15.97 32.78 -17.56
N ALA A 201 17.00 33.37 -16.95
CA ALA A 201 17.31 34.78 -17.12
C ALA A 201 17.93 35.04 -18.51
N ALA A 202 17.97 36.30 -18.95
CA ALA A 202 18.56 36.68 -20.24
C ALA A 202 20.06 36.34 -20.34
N SER A 203 20.75 36.23 -19.20
CA SER A 203 22.17 35.88 -19.08
C SER A 203 22.46 34.37 -19.09
N ALA A 204 21.43 33.51 -19.13
CA ALA A 204 21.62 32.07 -19.09
C ALA A 204 22.43 31.58 -20.30
N THR A 205 23.34 30.63 -20.08
CA THR A 205 24.19 30.10 -21.15
C THR A 205 23.56 28.91 -21.87
N LYS A 206 24.00 28.62 -23.10
CA LYS A 206 23.60 27.42 -23.86
C LYS A 206 23.76 26.13 -23.04
N ASN A 207 24.85 26.01 -22.26
CA ASN A 207 25.14 24.82 -21.48
C ASN A 207 24.18 24.62 -20.30
N GLU A 208 23.75 25.70 -19.63
CA GLU A 208 22.79 25.63 -18.53
C GLU A 208 21.41 25.16 -19.02
N ILE A 209 20.97 25.68 -20.16
CA ILE A 209 19.72 25.28 -20.79
C ILE A 209 19.81 23.82 -21.29
N ALA A 210 20.92 23.45 -21.91
CA ALA A 210 21.16 22.06 -22.34
C ALA A 210 21.17 21.07 -21.17
N ALA A 211 21.76 21.46 -20.03
CA ALA A 211 21.75 20.66 -18.81
C ALA A 211 20.33 20.50 -18.22
N ALA A 212 19.51 21.55 -18.26
CA ALA A 212 18.11 21.48 -17.85
C ALA A 212 17.28 20.57 -18.76
N ILE A 213 17.45 20.67 -20.09
CA ILE A 213 16.81 19.78 -21.06
C ILE A 213 17.24 18.32 -20.83
N ALA A 214 18.54 18.07 -20.62
CA ALA A 214 19.06 16.74 -20.32
C ALA A 214 18.52 16.19 -18.98
N LYS A 215 18.39 17.03 -17.95
CA LYS A 215 17.83 16.66 -16.64
C LYS A 215 16.34 16.34 -16.74
N ALA A 216 15.57 17.13 -17.49
CA ALA A 216 14.16 16.86 -17.76
C ALA A 216 13.96 15.56 -18.56
N GLY A 217 14.84 15.29 -19.54
CA GLY A 217 14.88 14.02 -20.24
C GLY A 217 15.19 12.82 -19.32
N LYS A 218 16.12 12.98 -18.38
CA LYS A 218 16.45 11.95 -17.37
C LYS A 218 15.34 11.71 -16.35
N CYS A 219 14.47 12.68 -16.05
CA CYS A 219 13.33 12.45 -15.15
C CYS A 219 12.29 11.46 -15.71
N CYS A 220 12.26 11.24 -17.03
CA CYS A 220 11.47 10.15 -17.62
C CYS A 220 12.12 8.77 -17.45
N ASP A 221 13.43 8.72 -17.18
CA ASP A 221 14.23 7.51 -17.02
C ASP A 221 14.64 7.21 -15.56
N ASP A 222 14.31 8.08 -14.60
CA ASP A 222 14.66 7.87 -13.20
C ASP A 222 13.63 6.97 -12.48
N PRO A 223 13.98 5.72 -12.09
CA PRO A 223 13.11 4.86 -11.30
C PRO A 223 12.72 5.48 -9.94
N ASN A 224 13.41 6.52 -9.47
CA ASN A 224 13.09 7.24 -8.24
C ASN A 224 12.02 8.33 -8.40
N CYS A 225 11.49 8.59 -9.60
CA CYS A 225 10.43 9.59 -9.80
C CYS A 225 9.00 9.01 -9.62
N LYS A 226 8.86 7.68 -9.51
CA LYS A 226 7.58 6.97 -9.28
C LYS A 226 7.38 6.25 -7.91
N PRO A 227 8.10 6.51 -6.80
CA PRO A 227 8.04 5.63 -5.62
C PRO A 227 6.79 5.84 -4.75
N THR A 228 5.95 6.85 -5.02
CA THR A 228 4.87 7.26 -4.11
C THR A 228 3.88 6.13 -3.80
N ALA A 229 3.52 5.30 -4.78
CA ALA A 229 2.55 4.21 -4.58
C ALA A 229 3.12 3.01 -3.79
N LEU A 230 4.40 2.68 -3.99
CA LEU A 230 5.06 1.59 -3.24
C LEU A 230 5.42 2.04 -1.82
N LEU A 231 5.82 3.29 -1.66
CA LEU A 231 6.20 3.87 -0.37
C LEU A 231 4.97 4.05 0.54
N THR A 232 3.82 4.44 -0.02
CA THR A 232 2.54 4.48 0.73
C THR A 232 2.11 3.09 1.21
N ALA A 233 2.25 2.06 0.36
CA ALA A 233 1.97 0.69 0.77
C ALA A 233 2.97 0.20 1.84
N ALA A 234 4.26 0.53 1.72
CA ALA A 234 5.26 0.22 2.74
C ALA A 234 4.91 0.86 4.10
N VAL A 235 4.61 2.16 4.11
CA VAL A 235 4.24 2.89 5.33
C VAL A 235 2.98 2.30 5.97
N ALA A 236 1.97 1.94 5.17
CA ALA A 236 0.76 1.31 5.68
C ALA A 236 1.05 -0.04 6.37
N ILE A 237 1.90 -0.89 5.78
CA ILE A 237 2.32 -2.17 6.37
C ILE A 237 3.07 -1.91 7.69
N VAL A 238 4.03 -0.97 7.69
CA VAL A 238 4.83 -0.61 8.85
C VAL A 238 3.96 -0.18 10.02
N LEU A 239 3.04 0.76 9.80
CA LEU A 239 2.16 1.29 10.84
C LEU A 239 1.23 0.21 11.39
N SER A 240 0.69 -0.64 10.51
CA SER A 240 -0.21 -1.73 10.92
C SER A 240 0.51 -2.77 11.79
N VAL A 241 1.72 -3.17 11.40
CA VAL A 241 2.53 -4.15 12.15
C VAL A 241 3.08 -3.55 13.45
N ALA A 242 3.50 -2.28 13.44
CA ALA A 242 3.96 -1.58 14.63
C ALA A 242 2.87 -1.48 15.68
N ALA A 243 1.66 -1.06 15.28
CA ALA A 243 0.51 -0.98 16.18
C ALA A 243 0.16 -2.33 16.80
N LEU A 244 0.13 -3.41 16.00
CA LEU A 244 -0.12 -4.75 16.48
C LEU A 244 0.89 -5.18 17.56
N ILE A 245 2.18 -5.08 17.23
CA ILE A 245 3.25 -5.57 18.09
C ILE A 245 3.28 -4.76 19.39
N ALA A 246 3.08 -3.44 19.31
CA ALA A 246 3.00 -2.58 20.48
C ALA A 246 1.84 -2.98 21.40
N ILE A 247 0.62 -3.03 20.87
CA ILE A 247 -0.59 -3.36 21.65
C ILE A 247 -0.46 -4.75 22.28
N ARG A 248 0.01 -5.75 21.54
CA ARG A 248 0.10 -7.13 22.04
C ARG A 248 1.15 -7.28 23.14
N HIS A 249 2.30 -6.61 23.03
CA HIS A 249 3.29 -6.61 24.11
C HIS A 249 2.73 -5.96 25.37
N ILE A 250 2.16 -4.75 25.26
CA ILE A 250 1.59 -4.04 26.41
C ILE A 250 0.51 -4.88 27.10
N THR A 251 -0.41 -5.45 26.31
CA THR A 251 -1.50 -6.27 26.86
C THR A 251 -0.96 -7.53 27.57
N THR A 252 0.02 -8.22 26.96
CA THR A 252 0.57 -9.45 27.54
C THR A 252 1.32 -9.16 28.84
N PHE A 253 2.14 -8.10 28.90
CA PHE A 253 2.85 -7.74 30.12
C PHE A 253 1.92 -7.19 31.20
N SER A 254 0.86 -6.48 30.83
CA SER A 254 -0.19 -6.07 31.76
C SER A 254 -0.90 -7.28 32.38
N GLU A 255 -1.22 -8.30 31.58
CA GLU A 255 -1.81 -9.56 32.09
C GLU A 255 -0.87 -10.25 33.10
N HIS A 256 0.43 -10.35 32.81
CA HIS A 256 1.39 -11.00 33.69
C HIS A 256 1.66 -10.19 34.97
N ALA A 257 1.71 -8.86 34.89
CA ALA A 257 1.88 -8.00 36.06
C ALA A 257 0.70 -8.15 37.03
N VAL A 258 -0.52 -8.17 36.50
CA VAL A 258 -1.72 -8.45 37.29
C VAL A 258 -1.67 -9.87 37.85
N ALA A 259 -1.41 -10.89 37.03
CA ALA A 259 -1.32 -12.29 37.49
C ALA A 259 -0.26 -12.51 38.58
N GLY A 260 0.90 -11.85 38.49
CA GLY A 260 1.99 -11.95 39.47
C GLY A 260 1.63 -11.34 40.82
N GLN A 261 0.95 -10.19 40.83
CA GLN A 261 0.42 -9.59 42.06
C GLN A 261 -0.64 -10.49 42.72
N LEU A 262 -1.33 -11.30 41.91
CA LEU A 262 -2.38 -12.21 42.38
C LEU A 262 -1.82 -13.51 42.98
N GLU A 263 -0.77 -14.10 42.39
CA GLU A 263 -0.11 -15.29 42.94
C GLU A 263 0.58 -15.03 44.29
N GLN A 264 0.98 -13.78 44.56
CA GLN A 264 1.61 -13.40 45.83
C GLN A 264 0.63 -13.35 47.01
N LEU A 265 -0.68 -13.31 46.77
CA LEU A 265 -1.68 -13.14 47.83
C LEU A 265 -1.97 -14.43 48.61
N GLY A 266 -1.57 -15.60 48.10
CA GLY A 266 -1.90 -16.88 48.74
C GLY A 266 -3.41 -17.09 48.90
N ALA A 267 -3.80 -18.26 49.38
CA ALA A 267 -5.21 -18.59 49.52
C ALA A 267 -5.83 -17.91 50.76
N ASN A 268 -6.24 -16.65 50.64
CA ASN A 268 -6.85 -15.88 51.72
C ASN A 268 -8.36 -15.74 51.50
N ILE A 269 -9.13 -16.45 52.33
CA ILE A 269 -10.58 -16.30 52.46
C ILE A 269 -10.83 -15.15 53.44
N LEU A 270 -11.72 -14.24 53.07
CA LEU A 270 -12.12 -13.11 53.89
C LEU A 270 -13.56 -13.28 54.36
N ILE A 271 -13.76 -13.21 55.67
CA ILE A 271 -15.07 -13.27 56.31
C ILE A 271 -15.42 -11.86 56.77
N LEU A 272 -16.52 -11.32 56.24
CA LEU A 272 -16.97 -9.93 56.45
C LEU A 272 -18.42 -9.88 56.93
N PRO A 273 -18.89 -8.74 57.45
CA PRO A 273 -20.32 -8.48 57.66
C PRO A 273 -21.13 -8.66 56.37
N GLN A 274 -22.36 -9.20 56.46
CA GLN A 274 -23.20 -9.56 55.30
C GLN A 274 -23.39 -8.42 54.26
N GLU A 275 -23.52 -7.18 54.72
CA GLU A 275 -23.79 -6.01 53.86
C GLU A 275 -22.53 -5.26 53.39
N SER A 276 -21.35 -5.85 53.55
CA SER A 276 -20.08 -5.25 53.11
C SER A 276 -19.95 -5.19 51.58
N THR A 277 -19.50 -4.03 51.07
CA THR A 277 -19.23 -3.79 49.64
C THR A 277 -17.77 -4.06 49.31
N LEU A 278 -17.51 -4.96 48.35
CA LEU A 278 -16.16 -5.42 47.97
C LEU A 278 -15.49 -4.57 46.89
N GLN A 279 -15.78 -3.26 46.82
CA GLN A 279 -15.26 -2.41 45.74
C GLN A 279 -13.73 -2.25 45.76
N ASN A 280 -13.10 -2.37 46.94
CA ASN A 280 -11.66 -2.38 47.10
C ASN A 280 -11.27 -3.45 48.13
N TYR A 281 -10.53 -4.47 47.70
CA TYR A 281 -10.07 -5.57 48.56
C TYR A 281 -9.26 -5.06 49.77
N TYR A 282 -8.33 -4.13 49.54
CA TYR A 282 -7.43 -3.58 50.57
C TYR A 282 -8.10 -2.65 51.57
N ALA A 283 -9.37 -2.30 51.36
CA ALA A 283 -10.18 -1.47 52.26
C ALA A 283 -11.44 -2.20 52.73
N ALA A 284 -11.57 -3.50 52.45
CA ALA A 284 -12.76 -4.27 52.79
C ALA A 284 -12.93 -4.47 54.31
N ASP A 285 -11.85 -4.34 55.07
CA ASP A 285 -11.78 -4.39 56.54
C ASP A 285 -12.07 -3.04 57.22
N LEU A 286 -12.11 -1.93 56.46
CA LEU A 286 -12.38 -0.56 56.96
C LEU A 286 -13.88 -0.24 57.10
N THR A 287 -14.75 -1.25 57.12
CA THR A 287 -16.19 -1.01 57.26
C THR A 287 -16.56 -0.72 58.71
N GLU A 288 -17.43 0.26 58.98
CA GLU A 288 -17.95 0.53 60.34
C GLU A 288 -18.74 -0.64 60.96
N ARG A 289 -19.03 -1.68 60.18
CA ARG A 289 -19.78 -2.86 60.59
C ARG A 289 -18.84 -3.91 61.16
N THR A 290 -19.35 -4.64 62.15
CA THR A 290 -18.58 -5.65 62.87
C THR A 290 -19.28 -7.00 62.90
N LEU A 291 -18.49 -8.03 63.18
CA LEU A 291 -18.85 -9.41 63.45
C LEU A 291 -18.49 -9.72 64.92
N PRO A 292 -19.26 -10.56 65.62
CA PRO A 292 -18.86 -11.04 66.94
C PRO A 292 -17.54 -11.82 66.91
N GLU A 293 -16.60 -11.51 67.80
CA GLU A 293 -15.31 -12.22 67.92
C GLU A 293 -15.51 -13.72 68.19
N SER A 294 -16.65 -14.11 68.78
CA SER A 294 -17.06 -15.51 68.97
C SER A 294 -17.00 -16.35 67.69
N HIS A 295 -17.12 -15.73 66.50
CA HIS A 295 -17.00 -16.42 65.22
C HIS A 295 -15.61 -17.04 65.01
N VAL A 296 -14.56 -16.40 65.52
CA VAL A 296 -13.18 -16.93 65.48
C VAL A 296 -13.13 -18.24 66.27
N PHE A 297 -13.71 -18.26 67.47
CA PHE A 297 -13.78 -19.46 68.31
C PHE A 297 -14.66 -20.56 67.70
N THR A 298 -15.75 -20.22 67.03
CA THR A 298 -16.58 -21.19 66.29
C THR A 298 -15.79 -21.90 65.19
N ILE A 299 -15.00 -21.15 64.39
CA ILE A 299 -14.15 -21.72 63.34
C ILE A 299 -13.07 -22.64 63.96
N LEU A 300 -12.46 -22.20 65.07
CA LEU A 300 -11.44 -22.97 65.78
C LEU A 300 -12.00 -24.30 66.35
N LEU A 301 -13.18 -24.26 66.96
CA LEU A 301 -13.80 -25.44 67.59
C LEU A 301 -14.24 -26.50 66.56
N GLU A 302 -14.64 -26.08 65.36
CA GLU A 302 -15.07 -27.00 64.30
C GLU A 302 -13.89 -27.75 63.65
N GLY A 303 -12.65 -27.22 63.75
CA GLY A 303 -11.45 -27.90 63.28
C GLY A 303 -11.42 -28.19 61.77
N LEU A 304 -11.79 -27.21 60.95
CA LEU A 304 -11.93 -27.38 59.51
C LEU A 304 -10.58 -27.77 58.84
N PRO A 305 -10.52 -28.91 58.11
CA PRO A 305 -9.29 -29.33 57.45
C PRO A 305 -8.90 -28.35 56.35
N GLY A 306 -7.64 -27.92 56.35
CA GLY A 306 -7.07 -27.01 55.36
C GLY A 306 -6.93 -25.56 55.83
N VAL A 307 -7.47 -25.18 57.01
CA VAL A 307 -7.16 -23.90 57.65
C VAL A 307 -5.78 -23.98 58.28
N GLU A 308 -4.85 -23.15 57.81
CA GLU A 308 -3.48 -23.05 58.35
C GLU A 308 -3.38 -21.93 59.39
N GLN A 309 -4.04 -20.80 59.14
CA GLN A 309 -4.01 -19.64 60.03
C GLN A 309 -5.32 -18.86 60.02
N LEU A 310 -5.69 -18.31 61.18
CA LEU A 310 -6.77 -17.32 61.34
C LEU A 310 -6.18 -15.99 61.84
N SER A 311 -6.65 -14.87 61.27
CA SER A 311 -6.24 -13.53 61.64
C SER A 311 -7.48 -12.62 61.75
N PRO A 312 -8.08 -12.51 62.95
CA PRO A 312 -9.15 -11.55 63.20
C PRO A 312 -8.61 -10.13 63.28
N ARG A 313 -9.35 -9.19 62.69
CA ARG A 313 -8.94 -7.78 62.63
C ARG A 313 -10.09 -6.85 63.03
N LEU A 314 -9.77 -5.84 63.83
CA LEU A 314 -10.64 -4.70 64.13
C LEU A 314 -9.95 -3.42 63.65
N CYS A 315 -10.51 -2.77 62.63
CA CYS A 315 -9.97 -1.53 62.08
C CYS A 315 -10.86 -0.36 62.48
N VAL A 316 -10.27 0.61 63.20
CA VAL A 316 -10.97 1.81 63.67
C VAL A 316 -10.14 3.04 63.31
N THR A 317 -10.81 4.07 62.82
CA THR A 317 -10.18 5.36 62.57
C THR A 317 -9.86 6.07 63.90
N THR A 318 -8.62 6.53 64.07
CA THR A 318 -8.18 7.35 65.22
C THR A 318 -7.39 8.56 64.75
N GLU A 319 -7.27 9.58 65.60
CA GLU A 319 -6.36 10.71 65.35
C GLU A 319 -5.03 10.51 66.08
N VAL A 320 -3.94 10.76 65.37
CA VAL A 320 -2.57 10.81 65.89
C VAL A 320 -1.95 12.13 65.43
N GLN A 321 -1.56 13.00 66.38
CA GLN A 321 -0.96 14.32 66.07
C GLN A 321 -1.78 15.15 65.05
N ASP A 322 -3.09 15.26 65.26
CA ASP A 322 -4.05 15.99 64.40
C ASP A 322 -4.16 15.45 62.95
N ARG A 323 -3.83 14.17 62.74
CA ARG A 323 -4.06 13.46 61.47
C ARG A 323 -4.82 12.15 61.70
N GLU A 324 -5.72 11.89 60.77
CA GLU A 324 -6.54 10.68 60.73
C GLU A 324 -5.69 9.50 60.27
N VAL A 325 -5.63 8.45 61.10
CA VAL A 325 -4.86 7.22 60.88
C VAL A 325 -5.74 6.02 61.23
N THR A 326 -5.55 4.89 60.56
CA THR A 326 -6.30 3.66 60.90
C THR A 326 -5.57 2.88 61.99
N LEU A 327 -6.19 2.75 63.16
CA LEU A 327 -5.77 1.83 64.22
C LEU A 327 -6.33 0.44 63.94
N THR A 328 -5.44 -0.53 63.73
CA THR A 328 -5.77 -1.91 63.39
C THR A 328 -5.40 -2.83 64.55
N GLY A 329 -6.41 -3.39 65.19
CA GLY A 329 -6.26 -4.45 66.19
C GLY A 329 -6.08 -5.79 65.51
N ILE A 330 -5.00 -6.50 65.82
CA ILE A 330 -4.70 -7.84 65.33
C ILE A 330 -4.46 -8.79 66.49
N LEU A 331 -4.93 -10.04 66.36
CA LEU A 331 -4.61 -11.07 67.34
C LEU A 331 -3.33 -11.81 66.88
N PRO A 332 -2.22 -11.72 67.62
CA PRO A 332 -0.94 -12.29 67.21
C PRO A 332 -0.97 -13.81 67.25
N GLN A 333 -0.16 -14.44 66.38
CA GLN A 333 -0.08 -15.89 66.27
C GLN A 333 0.37 -16.54 67.59
N SER A 334 1.23 -15.88 68.36
CA SER A 334 1.73 -16.36 69.64
C SER A 334 0.60 -16.62 70.66
N GLU A 335 -0.49 -15.85 70.61
CA GLU A 335 -1.66 -16.08 71.49
C GLU A 335 -2.52 -17.25 71.03
N PHE A 336 -2.63 -17.49 69.72
CA PHE A 336 -3.27 -18.69 69.20
C PHE A 336 -2.51 -19.96 69.61
N GLU A 337 -1.18 -19.95 69.51
CA GLU A 337 -0.32 -21.06 69.91
C GLU A 337 -0.30 -21.32 71.43
N ALA A 338 -0.48 -20.26 72.23
CA ALA A 338 -0.54 -20.35 73.69
C ALA A 338 -1.92 -20.79 74.23
N SER A 339 -2.98 -20.73 73.42
CA SER A 339 -4.35 -21.09 73.83
C SER A 339 -4.52 -22.60 74.02
N ALA A 340 -5.06 -23.00 75.18
CA ALA A 340 -5.31 -24.40 75.53
C ALA A 340 -6.22 -25.16 74.54
N ALA A 341 -7.02 -24.44 73.75
CA ALA A 341 -7.84 -25.02 72.68
C ALA A 341 -7.00 -25.72 71.61
N TRP A 342 -5.84 -25.17 71.23
CA TRP A 342 -4.95 -25.75 70.22
C TRP A 342 -4.17 -26.97 70.74
N GLN A 343 -3.83 -26.99 72.03
CA GLN A 343 -3.22 -28.17 72.67
C GLN A 343 -4.19 -29.36 72.75
N SER A 344 -5.50 -29.09 72.88
CA SER A 344 -6.54 -30.14 73.00
C SER A 344 -6.93 -30.81 71.69
N VAL A 345 -6.65 -30.18 70.54
CA VAL A 345 -6.95 -30.70 69.19
C VAL A 345 -5.77 -31.51 68.61
N GLY A 346 -4.65 -31.62 69.32
CA GLY A 346 -3.56 -32.53 68.96
C GLY A 346 -2.78 -32.17 67.69
N MET A 347 -2.79 -30.91 67.27
CA MET A 347 -2.17 -30.48 65.99
C MET A 347 -0.66 -30.23 66.03
N PHE A 348 0.00 -30.31 67.19
CA PHE A 348 1.45 -30.05 67.28
C PHE A 348 2.35 -31.28 67.13
N ASN A 349 1.79 -32.47 66.90
CA ASN A 349 2.60 -33.70 66.71
C ASN A 349 2.22 -34.57 65.50
N ASP A 350 1.18 -34.23 64.74
CA ASP A 350 0.89 -34.89 63.46
C ASP A 350 0.47 -33.86 62.41
N GLU A 351 1.08 -33.95 61.22
CA GLU A 351 0.72 -33.18 60.04
C GLU A 351 -0.80 -33.19 59.84
N PRO A 352 -1.44 -32.08 59.41
CA PRO A 352 -2.89 -32.03 59.23
C PRO A 352 -3.33 -33.15 58.28
N THR A 353 -3.98 -34.17 58.83
CA THR A 353 -4.53 -35.30 58.08
C THR A 353 -5.52 -34.76 57.06
N GLY A 354 -5.13 -34.76 55.79
CA GLY A 354 -5.96 -34.32 54.67
C GLY A 354 -5.32 -33.31 53.71
N CYS A 355 -4.23 -32.61 54.08
CA CYS A 355 -3.50 -31.77 53.12
C CYS A 355 -2.48 -32.65 52.36
N GLY A 356 -2.91 -33.24 51.25
CA GLY A 356 -2.09 -34.11 50.41
C GLY A 356 -0.93 -33.37 49.77
N ARG A 357 0.21 -33.27 50.46
CA ARG A 357 1.42 -32.57 50.00
C ARG A 357 2.03 -33.08 48.68
N ALA A 358 1.51 -34.16 48.09
CA ALA A 358 1.96 -34.65 46.78
C ALA A 358 1.64 -33.69 45.61
N SER A 359 0.69 -32.75 45.78
CA SER A 359 0.39 -31.69 44.78
C SER A 359 1.01 -30.33 45.11
N CYS A 360 1.55 -30.15 46.31
CA CYS A 360 2.02 -28.84 46.79
C CYS A 360 3.54 -28.74 46.71
N GLY A 361 4.04 -28.22 45.58
CA GLY A 361 5.46 -27.91 45.43
C GLY A 361 5.88 -26.81 46.41
N ALA A 362 6.85 -27.11 47.27
CA ALA A 362 7.44 -26.13 48.19
C ALA A 362 8.08 -24.98 47.38
N LYS A 363 7.41 -23.83 47.31
CA LYS A 363 8.01 -22.59 46.82
C LYS A 363 8.75 -21.94 47.99
N GLN A 364 10.07 -22.04 47.96
CA GLN A 364 10.97 -21.36 48.87
C GLN A 364 10.97 -19.86 48.49
N LEU A 365 10.22 -19.04 49.22
CA LEU A 365 10.28 -17.58 49.06
C LEU A 365 11.62 -17.07 49.61
N ASP A 366 12.38 -16.39 48.74
CA ASP A 366 13.57 -15.64 49.11
C ASP A 366 13.12 -14.36 49.84
N GLN A 367 12.87 -14.47 51.15
CA GLN A 367 12.47 -13.34 51.99
C GLN A 367 13.71 -12.57 52.43
N SER A 368 13.77 -11.29 52.09
CA SER A 368 14.75 -10.33 52.60
C SER A 368 14.69 -10.25 54.13
N LYS A 369 15.85 -10.09 54.79
CA LYS A 369 15.96 -10.03 56.27
C LYS A 369 15.00 -9.03 56.93
N GLU A 370 14.68 -7.93 56.25
CA GLU A 370 13.76 -6.89 56.71
C GLU A 370 12.29 -7.33 56.72
N ALA A 371 11.88 -8.19 55.77
CA ALA A 371 10.54 -8.78 55.75
C ALA A 371 10.36 -9.78 56.91
N LEU A 372 11.40 -10.55 57.22
CA LEU A 372 11.41 -11.50 58.34
C LEU A 372 11.32 -10.82 59.72
N THR A 373 11.98 -9.67 59.90
CA THR A 373 11.86 -8.87 61.15
C THR A 373 10.50 -8.22 61.30
N SER A 374 9.92 -7.73 60.20
CA SER A 374 8.58 -7.12 60.21
C SER A 374 7.47 -8.14 60.47
N GLN A 375 7.59 -9.35 59.91
CA GLN A 375 6.65 -10.45 60.18
C GLN A 375 6.71 -10.94 61.63
N ARG A 376 7.91 -11.02 62.24
CA ARG A 376 8.05 -11.37 63.65
C ARG A 376 7.44 -10.32 64.59
N ALA A 377 7.63 -9.03 64.31
CA ALA A 377 7.08 -7.96 65.13
C ALA A 377 5.55 -7.94 65.17
N ILE A 378 4.90 -8.37 64.08
CA ILE A 378 3.44 -8.51 63.99
C ILE A 378 2.98 -9.82 64.67
N ALA A 379 3.75 -10.90 64.54
CA ALA A 379 3.40 -12.22 65.08
C ALA A 379 3.54 -12.35 66.61
N GLU A 380 4.38 -11.52 67.25
CA GLU A 380 4.67 -11.54 68.70
C GLU A 380 4.21 -10.26 69.43
N LEU A 381 3.31 -9.48 68.81
CA LEU A 381 2.92 -8.15 69.29
C LEU A 381 2.29 -8.18 70.69
N ALA A 382 2.93 -7.53 71.68
CA ALA A 382 2.43 -7.49 73.05
C ALA A 382 1.30 -6.45 73.25
N ASP A 383 0.55 -6.58 74.36
CA ASP A 383 -0.57 -5.69 74.71
C ASP A 383 -0.21 -4.20 74.81
N ASP A 384 1.04 -3.88 75.19
CA ASP A 384 1.57 -2.52 75.36
C ASP A 384 2.47 -2.06 74.20
N GLU A 385 2.53 -2.83 73.12
CA GLU A 385 3.34 -2.55 71.93
C GLU A 385 2.49 -2.24 70.70
N VAL A 386 3.07 -1.46 69.78
CA VAL A 386 2.47 -1.12 68.48
C VAL A 386 3.50 -1.13 67.36
N VAL A 387 3.03 -1.44 66.15
CA VAL A 387 3.81 -1.38 64.91
C VAL A 387 3.25 -0.28 64.03
N LEU A 388 4.11 0.57 63.47
CA LEU A 388 3.69 1.67 62.60
C LEU A 388 3.89 1.28 61.13
N GLY A 389 2.93 1.64 60.27
CA GLY A 389 3.14 1.69 58.82
C GLY A 389 4.12 2.79 58.43
N SER A 390 4.70 2.70 57.24
CA SER A 390 5.72 3.63 56.77
C SER A 390 5.26 5.09 56.74
N ASP A 391 4.04 5.35 56.26
CA ASP A 391 3.50 6.71 56.17
C ASP A 391 3.30 7.28 57.58
N VAL A 392 2.79 6.46 58.51
CA VAL A 392 2.60 6.89 59.91
C VAL A 392 3.95 7.18 60.58
N GLY A 393 4.96 6.35 60.33
CA GLY A 393 6.33 6.57 60.80
C GLY A 393 6.92 7.87 60.26
N GLU A 394 6.77 8.14 58.96
CA GLU A 394 7.23 9.40 58.34
C GLU A 394 6.48 10.62 58.86
N ILE A 395 5.16 10.52 58.99
CA ILE A 395 4.29 11.61 59.43
C ILE A 395 4.58 12.00 60.88
N THR A 396 4.79 11.01 61.76
CA THR A 396 5.00 11.24 63.18
C THR A 396 6.48 11.48 63.53
N GLY A 397 7.40 11.10 62.64
CA GLY A 397 8.85 11.12 62.87
C GLY A 397 9.32 10.13 63.93
N LEU A 398 8.47 9.17 64.31
CA LEU A 398 8.74 8.19 65.37
C LEU A 398 9.42 6.94 64.79
N VAL A 399 10.35 6.37 65.56
CA VAL A 399 11.08 5.14 65.18
C VAL A 399 10.95 4.06 66.25
N ALA A 400 11.29 2.82 65.90
CA ALA A 400 11.29 1.69 66.83
C ALA A 400 12.04 2.00 68.14
N GLY A 401 11.46 1.60 69.27
CA GLY A 401 11.94 1.88 70.63
C GLY A 401 11.43 3.19 71.25
N GLN A 402 10.72 4.04 70.49
CA GLN A 402 10.05 5.23 71.03
C GLN A 402 8.62 4.92 71.48
N ARG A 403 7.92 5.93 72.03
CA ARG A 403 6.53 5.79 72.49
C ARG A 403 5.58 6.66 71.70
N ILE A 404 4.40 6.13 71.40
CA ILE A 404 3.30 6.83 70.75
C ILE A 404 2.10 6.89 71.69
N LYS A 405 1.34 7.99 71.63
CA LYS A 405 0.14 8.19 72.44
C LYS A 405 -1.10 7.87 71.60
N LEU A 406 -1.90 6.89 72.03
CA LEU A 406 -3.15 6.47 71.39
C LEU A 406 -4.27 6.53 72.42
N HIS A 407 -5.37 7.23 72.12
CA HIS A 407 -6.54 7.37 73.02
C HIS A 407 -6.21 7.78 74.48
N GLY A 408 -5.10 8.47 74.72
CA GLY A 408 -4.67 8.90 76.06
C GLY A 408 -3.60 8.03 76.72
N GLU A 409 -3.39 6.80 76.25
CA GLU A 409 -2.41 5.83 76.77
C GLU A 409 -1.10 5.85 75.93
N LEU A 410 0.02 5.44 76.55
CA LEU A 410 1.34 5.41 75.90
C LEU A 410 1.73 3.96 75.56
N PHE A 411 2.09 3.73 74.31
CA PHE A 411 2.51 2.43 73.79
C PHE A 411 3.95 2.47 73.28
N ASN A 412 4.68 1.36 73.41
CA ASN A 412 6.04 1.23 72.86
C ASN A 412 5.98 0.85 71.38
N ILE A 413 6.77 1.50 70.54
CA ILE A 413 6.84 1.17 69.11
C ILE A 413 7.83 0.02 68.94
N SER A 414 7.35 -1.17 68.58
CA SER A 414 8.19 -2.35 68.38
C SER A 414 8.89 -2.32 67.01
N ALA A 415 8.19 -1.86 65.96
CA ALA A 415 8.74 -1.74 64.61
C ALA A 415 8.03 -0.65 63.78
N VAL A 416 8.71 -0.21 62.70
CA VAL A 416 8.11 0.57 61.60
C VAL A 416 8.26 -0.26 60.33
N LEU A 417 7.16 -0.50 59.62
CA LEU A 417 7.11 -1.32 58.42
C LEU A 417 7.73 -0.57 57.22
N PRO A 418 8.38 -1.27 56.28
CA PRO A 418 8.84 -0.68 55.03
C PRO A 418 7.65 -0.29 54.15
N SER A 419 7.80 0.74 53.32
CA SER A 419 6.73 1.17 52.41
C SER A 419 6.42 0.10 51.37
N THR A 420 5.13 -0.21 51.25
CA THR A 420 4.57 -1.20 50.33
C THR A 420 3.73 -0.55 49.23
N GLY A 421 3.41 0.74 49.35
CA GLY A 421 2.49 1.45 48.46
C GLY A 421 1.03 1.02 48.60
N THR A 422 0.70 0.30 49.69
CA THR A 422 -0.65 -0.19 49.97
C THR A 422 -1.29 0.57 51.12
N VAL A 423 -2.55 0.26 51.43
CA VAL A 423 -3.29 0.88 52.55
C VAL A 423 -2.61 0.63 53.90
N ASP A 424 -1.81 -0.44 54.02
CA ASP A 424 -1.09 -0.82 55.23
C ASP A 424 0.01 0.19 55.63
N ASP A 425 0.53 0.99 54.69
CA ASP A 425 1.52 2.04 54.95
C ASP A 425 0.97 3.14 55.87
N SER A 426 -0.35 3.36 55.82
CA SER A 426 -1.08 4.38 56.61
C SER A 426 -1.77 3.80 57.86
N ARG A 427 -1.34 2.63 58.35
CA ARG A 427 -1.94 1.94 59.53
C ARG A 427 -1.04 1.95 60.76
N VAL A 428 -1.66 1.83 61.94
CA VAL A 428 -1.00 1.49 63.20
C VAL A 428 -1.54 0.16 63.66
N TYR A 429 -0.69 -0.84 63.86
CA TYR A 429 -1.08 -2.16 64.36
C TYR A 429 -0.86 -2.24 65.87
N ALA A 430 -1.86 -2.73 66.57
CA ALA A 430 -1.85 -2.95 68.01
C ALA A 430 -2.52 -4.30 68.33
N HIS A 431 -2.37 -4.78 69.55
CA HIS A 431 -3.07 -5.98 69.99
C HIS A 431 -4.59 -5.83 69.87
N LEU A 432 -5.31 -6.87 69.40
CA LEU A 432 -6.75 -6.82 69.12
C LEU A 432 -7.55 -6.38 70.35
N HIS A 433 -7.33 -7.03 71.49
CA HIS A 433 -8.04 -6.73 72.73
C HIS A 433 -7.69 -5.34 73.27
N THR A 434 -6.47 -4.86 73.02
CA THR A 434 -6.08 -3.47 73.30
C THR A 434 -6.93 -2.50 72.48
N VAL A 435 -7.08 -2.71 71.17
CA VAL A 435 -7.90 -1.82 70.32
C VAL A 435 -9.37 -1.86 70.72
N GLN A 436 -9.94 -3.03 70.99
CA GLN A 436 -11.32 -3.18 71.47
C GLN A 436 -11.55 -2.40 72.78
N ARG A 437 -10.59 -2.46 73.72
CA ARG A 437 -10.62 -1.73 74.99
C ARG A 437 -10.52 -0.22 74.78
N LEU A 438 -9.56 0.24 73.96
CA LEU A 438 -9.32 1.66 73.70
C LEU A 438 -10.51 2.33 73.00
N THR A 439 -11.19 1.60 72.12
CA THR A 439 -12.30 2.10 71.29
C THR A 439 -13.67 1.82 71.89
N ASN A 440 -13.74 1.05 72.99
CA ASN A 440 -14.98 0.58 73.61
C ASN A 440 -15.91 -0.14 72.62
N ALA A 441 -15.34 -0.86 71.65
CA ALA A 441 -16.06 -1.55 70.59
C ALA A 441 -16.73 -2.87 71.05
N GLY A 442 -16.29 -3.44 72.17
CA GLY A 442 -16.70 -4.78 72.63
C GLY A 442 -15.93 -5.91 71.93
N GLU A 443 -16.31 -7.16 72.20
CA GLU A 443 -15.72 -8.38 71.62
C GLU A 443 -16.17 -8.58 70.16
N VAL A 444 -15.74 -7.67 69.30
CA VAL A 444 -16.13 -7.61 67.88
C VAL A 444 -14.93 -7.36 66.97
N VAL A 445 -15.07 -7.73 65.70
CA VAL A 445 -14.04 -7.64 64.65
C VAL A 445 -14.68 -7.15 63.34
N ASN A 446 -13.96 -6.45 62.47
CA ASN A 446 -14.49 -6.01 61.16
C ASN A 446 -14.28 -7.08 60.07
N ALA A 447 -13.23 -7.88 60.21
CA ALA A 447 -12.90 -8.94 59.27
C ALA A 447 -12.20 -10.11 59.96
N ILE A 448 -12.36 -11.32 59.41
CA ILE A 448 -11.54 -12.47 59.78
C ILE A 448 -10.89 -12.98 58.50
N GLU A 449 -9.57 -12.92 58.45
CA GLU A 449 -8.76 -13.45 57.36
C GLU A 449 -8.38 -14.90 57.68
N VAL A 450 -8.59 -15.80 56.72
CA VAL A 450 -8.32 -17.23 56.85
C VAL A 450 -7.34 -17.64 55.77
N ILE A 451 -6.18 -18.14 56.17
CA ILE A 451 -5.14 -18.61 55.26
C ILE A 451 -5.28 -20.13 55.13
N GLY A 452 -5.49 -20.60 53.89
CA GLY A 452 -5.59 -22.03 53.57
C GLY A 452 -4.25 -22.65 53.19
N CYS A 453 -4.07 -23.96 53.40
CA CYS A 453 -2.83 -24.66 53.05
C CYS A 453 -2.51 -24.66 51.53
N CYS A 454 -3.51 -24.44 50.67
CA CYS A 454 -3.39 -24.24 49.22
C CYS A 454 -4.67 -23.64 48.60
N ASP A 455 -4.61 -23.16 47.35
CA ASP A 455 -5.75 -22.57 46.62
C ASP A 455 -6.93 -23.54 46.43
N ASP A 456 -6.64 -24.83 46.20
CA ASP A 456 -7.65 -25.87 46.05
C ASP A 456 -8.39 -26.12 47.37
N ALA A 457 -7.66 -26.12 48.50
CA ALA A 457 -8.25 -26.28 49.84
C ALA A 457 -9.12 -25.08 50.22
N ALA A 458 -8.72 -23.85 49.84
CA ALA A 458 -9.53 -22.66 50.07
C ALA A 458 -10.87 -22.68 49.33
N THR A 459 -10.91 -23.25 48.12
CA THR A 459 -12.17 -23.37 47.36
C THR A 459 -13.18 -24.29 48.06
N ASP A 460 -12.71 -25.37 48.69
CA ASP A 460 -13.54 -26.31 49.47
C ASP A 460 -13.91 -25.79 50.87
N LEU A 461 -13.15 -24.84 51.41
CA LEU A 461 -13.39 -24.20 52.71
C LEU A 461 -14.54 -23.19 52.69
N VAL A 462 -14.72 -22.46 51.58
CA VAL A 462 -15.76 -21.42 51.44
C VAL A 462 -17.18 -21.93 51.74
N PRO A 463 -17.69 -23.01 51.13
CA PRO A 463 -19.05 -23.49 51.40
C PRO A 463 -19.20 -23.97 52.85
N LYS A 464 -18.14 -24.54 53.45
CA LYS A 464 -18.16 -24.97 54.86
C LYS A 464 -18.24 -23.77 55.80
N LEU A 465 -17.39 -22.76 55.60
CA LEU A 465 -17.40 -21.51 56.37
C LEU A 465 -18.72 -20.74 56.20
N SER A 466 -19.27 -20.68 54.99
CA SER A 466 -20.57 -20.04 54.73
C SER A 466 -21.74 -20.77 55.39
N SER A 467 -21.64 -22.09 55.56
CA SER A 467 -22.66 -22.86 56.30
C SER A 467 -22.53 -22.72 57.82
N LEU A 468 -21.29 -22.55 58.31
CA LEU A 468 -20.98 -22.39 59.72
C LEU A 468 -21.38 -20.99 60.22
N LEU A 469 -21.23 -19.97 59.38
CA LEU A 469 -21.43 -18.56 59.70
C LEU A 469 -22.48 -17.93 58.76
N PRO A 470 -23.77 -18.22 58.95
CA PRO A 470 -24.82 -17.75 58.03
C PRO A 470 -24.97 -16.22 58.03
N ASP A 471 -24.63 -15.55 59.12
CA ASP A 471 -24.73 -14.09 59.29
C ASP A 471 -23.48 -13.34 58.80
N ALA A 472 -22.49 -14.07 58.24
CA ALA A 472 -21.28 -13.51 57.66
C ALA A 472 -21.19 -13.77 56.15
N LYS A 473 -20.51 -12.87 55.45
CA LYS A 473 -20.20 -12.98 54.03
C LYS A 473 -18.80 -13.55 53.88
N VAL A 474 -18.71 -14.77 53.35
CA VAL A 474 -17.45 -15.46 53.09
C VAL A 474 -17.06 -15.27 51.63
N VAL A 475 -15.86 -14.75 51.37
CA VAL A 475 -15.40 -14.41 50.02
C VAL A 475 -13.96 -14.86 49.82
N THR A 476 -13.64 -15.40 48.65
CA THR A 476 -12.25 -15.66 48.25
C THR A 476 -11.71 -14.51 47.43
N ILE A 477 -10.42 -14.22 47.56
CA ILE A 477 -9.70 -13.35 46.63
C ILE A 477 -9.90 -13.81 45.17
N SER A 478 -9.83 -15.11 44.90
CA SER A 478 -9.97 -15.69 43.55
C SER A 478 -11.26 -15.29 42.83
N GLN A 479 -12.37 -15.10 43.56
CA GLN A 479 -13.64 -14.65 42.97
C GLN A 479 -13.64 -13.17 42.56
N ILE A 480 -13.04 -12.28 43.35
CA ILE A 480 -12.90 -10.85 43.02
C ILE A 480 -11.97 -10.68 41.81
N VAL A 481 -10.96 -11.54 41.74
CA VAL A 481 -9.93 -11.59 40.71
C VAL A 481 -10.46 -12.14 39.39
N ALA A 482 -11.35 -13.14 39.41
CA ALA A 482 -11.98 -13.67 38.20
C ALA A 482 -12.72 -12.57 37.41
N THR A 483 -13.32 -11.60 38.08
CA THR A 483 -13.94 -10.42 37.45
C THR A 483 -12.90 -9.54 36.74
N GLN A 484 -11.75 -9.28 37.36
CA GLN A 484 -10.67 -8.48 36.77
C GLN A 484 -10.00 -9.19 35.58
N VAL A 485 -9.75 -10.50 35.71
CA VAL A 485 -9.26 -11.35 34.61
C VAL A 485 -10.28 -11.40 33.46
N GLY A 486 -11.57 -11.42 33.76
CA GLY A 486 -12.65 -11.31 32.78
C GLY A 486 -12.59 -9.99 31.99
N VAL A 487 -12.37 -8.86 32.66
CA VAL A 487 -12.20 -7.54 32.00
C VAL A 487 -10.96 -7.52 31.10
N ASN A 488 -9.82 -8.03 31.58
CA ASN A 488 -8.60 -8.14 30.76
C ASN A 488 -8.83 -9.03 29.52
N LYS A 489 -9.59 -10.12 29.66
CA LYS A 489 -9.96 -10.99 28.54
C LYS A 489 -10.88 -10.30 27.53
N LEU A 490 -11.81 -9.45 27.97
CA LEU A 490 -12.63 -8.62 27.08
C LEU A 490 -11.77 -7.58 26.34
N LEU A 491 -10.86 -6.91 27.05
CA LEU A 491 -9.90 -5.97 26.45
C LEU A 491 -9.05 -6.67 25.38
N GLN A 492 -8.63 -7.92 25.65
CA GLN A 492 -7.88 -8.74 24.71
C GLN A 492 -8.70 -9.08 23.45
N GLN A 493 -9.98 -9.43 23.59
CA GLN A 493 -10.87 -9.69 22.45
C GLN A 493 -11.05 -8.44 21.58
N ILE A 494 -11.22 -7.26 22.19
CA ILE A 494 -11.32 -5.98 21.47
C ILE A 494 -10.03 -5.70 20.69
N SER A 495 -8.87 -5.93 21.31
CA SER A 495 -7.56 -5.78 20.67
C SER A 495 -7.40 -6.69 19.44
N VAL A 496 -7.90 -7.93 19.50
CA VAL A 496 -7.90 -8.85 18.34
C VAL A 496 -8.80 -8.32 17.21
N VAL A 497 -9.97 -7.75 17.52
CA VAL A 497 -10.84 -7.15 16.50
C VAL A 497 -10.17 -5.96 15.81
N VAL A 498 -9.57 -5.05 16.59
CA VAL A 498 -8.81 -3.90 16.06
C VAL A 498 -7.66 -4.40 15.17
N PHE A 499 -6.96 -5.46 15.59
CA PHE A 499 -5.92 -6.09 14.79
C PHE A 499 -6.45 -6.60 13.43
N VAL A 500 -7.57 -7.32 13.42
CA VAL A 500 -8.16 -7.81 12.16
C VAL A 500 -8.48 -6.65 11.22
N VAL A 501 -9.02 -5.55 11.73
CA VAL A 501 -9.32 -4.35 10.93
C VAL A 501 -8.05 -3.74 10.33
N LEU A 502 -6.99 -3.57 11.13
CA LEU A 502 -5.71 -3.02 10.65
C LEU A 502 -5.08 -3.91 9.56
N VAL A 503 -5.13 -5.23 9.74
CA VAL A 503 -4.62 -6.20 8.77
C VAL A 503 -5.41 -6.14 7.45
N VAL A 504 -6.74 -6.09 7.52
CA VAL A 504 -7.59 -5.97 6.33
C VAL A 504 -7.32 -4.67 5.59
N MET A 505 -7.17 -3.56 6.33
CA MET A 505 -6.88 -2.25 5.76
C MET A 505 -5.51 -2.24 5.06
N GLY A 506 -4.47 -2.75 5.73
CA GLY A 506 -3.13 -2.90 5.14
C GLY A 506 -3.12 -3.79 3.88
N GLY A 507 -3.84 -4.92 3.93
CA GLY A 507 -4.01 -5.81 2.78
C GLY A 507 -4.73 -5.13 1.60
N ALA A 508 -5.78 -4.36 1.86
CA ALA A 508 -6.52 -3.63 0.82
C ALA A 508 -5.65 -2.58 0.12
N THR A 509 -4.83 -1.84 0.88
CA THR A 509 -3.86 -0.88 0.32
C THR A 509 -2.86 -1.57 -0.59
N VAL A 510 -2.28 -2.71 -0.16
CA VAL A 510 -1.35 -3.51 -0.98
C VAL A 510 -2.01 -3.98 -2.27
N ALA A 511 -3.22 -4.54 -2.19
CA ALA A 511 -3.95 -5.03 -3.36
C ALA A 511 -4.23 -3.91 -4.37
N GLY A 512 -4.64 -2.73 -3.89
CA GLY A 512 -4.85 -1.54 -4.71
C GLY A 512 -3.59 -1.09 -5.43
N THR A 513 -2.47 -0.97 -4.71
CA THR A 513 -1.17 -0.59 -5.27
C THR A 513 -0.65 -1.58 -6.31
N ILE A 514 -0.73 -2.89 -6.04
CA ILE A 514 -0.31 -3.91 -7.01
C ILE A 514 -1.22 -3.90 -8.24
N SER A 515 -2.53 -3.73 -8.07
CA SER A 515 -3.47 -3.59 -9.19
C SER A 515 -3.14 -2.38 -10.07
N ALA A 516 -2.82 -1.23 -9.47
CA ALA A 516 -2.39 -0.04 -10.21
C ALA A 516 -1.09 -0.28 -11.00
N ASN A 517 -0.07 -0.85 -10.35
CA ASN A 517 1.21 -1.20 -10.98
C ASN A 517 1.04 -2.17 -12.15
N VAL A 518 0.18 -3.18 -11.99
CA VAL A 518 -0.16 -4.15 -13.05
C VAL A 518 -0.84 -3.44 -14.22
N ARG A 519 -1.76 -2.50 -13.97
CA ARG A 519 -2.46 -1.73 -15.02
C ARG A 519 -1.50 -0.85 -15.81
N GLU A 520 -0.57 -0.18 -15.12
CA GLU A 520 0.41 0.72 -15.75
C GLU A 520 1.41 -0.04 -16.64
N ARG A 521 1.80 -1.25 -16.25
CA ARG A 521 2.78 -2.09 -16.97
C ARG A 521 2.16 -3.16 -17.89
N ARG A 522 0.87 -3.04 -18.22
CA ARG A 522 0.19 -4.05 -19.09
C ARG A 522 0.90 -4.27 -20.42
N ARG A 523 1.48 -3.21 -21.00
CA ARG A 523 2.23 -3.32 -22.28
C ARG A 523 3.47 -4.19 -22.13
N GLU A 524 4.28 -3.97 -21.09
CA GLU A 524 5.46 -4.79 -20.78
C GLU A 524 5.09 -6.25 -20.49
N VAL A 525 3.99 -6.49 -19.78
CA VAL A 525 3.50 -7.83 -19.48
C VAL A 525 3.05 -8.55 -20.75
N GLY A 526 2.34 -7.84 -21.64
CA GLY A 526 1.92 -8.36 -22.94
C GLY A 526 3.10 -8.75 -23.82
N THR A 527 4.17 -7.95 -23.83
CA THR A 527 5.36 -8.23 -24.64
C THR A 527 6.16 -9.40 -24.10
N LEU A 528 6.32 -9.48 -22.78
CA LEU A 528 6.96 -10.64 -22.14
C LEU A 528 6.21 -11.95 -22.45
N MET A 529 4.87 -11.96 -22.35
CA MET A 529 4.09 -13.16 -22.67
C MET A 529 4.24 -13.55 -24.14
N ALA A 530 4.23 -12.57 -25.04
CA ALA A 530 4.41 -12.80 -26.46
C ALA A 530 5.82 -13.29 -26.85
N ILE A 531 6.85 -12.88 -26.11
CA ILE A 531 8.24 -13.35 -26.26
C ILE A 531 8.45 -14.76 -25.63
N GLY A 532 7.46 -15.30 -24.92
CA GLY A 532 7.52 -16.65 -24.36
C GLY A 532 7.54 -16.73 -22.83
N ALA A 533 7.23 -15.66 -22.10
CA ALA A 533 7.04 -15.76 -20.65
C ALA A 533 5.75 -16.54 -20.30
N THR A 534 5.83 -17.45 -19.32
CA THR A 534 4.65 -18.17 -18.81
C THR A 534 3.79 -17.24 -17.93
N PRO A 535 2.46 -17.44 -17.87
CA PRO A 535 1.60 -16.69 -16.94
C PRO A 535 2.01 -16.86 -15.47
N ARG A 536 2.58 -18.03 -15.13
CA ARG A 536 3.15 -18.30 -13.80
C ARG A 536 4.36 -17.41 -13.52
N LEU A 537 5.29 -17.27 -14.46
CA LEU A 537 6.45 -16.39 -14.33
C LEU A 537 6.04 -14.93 -14.10
N VAL A 538 5.07 -14.43 -14.88
CA VAL A 538 4.55 -13.06 -14.72
C VAL A 538 3.94 -12.87 -13.33
N THR A 539 3.11 -13.81 -12.89
CA THR A 539 2.50 -13.78 -11.54
C THR A 539 3.59 -13.78 -10.45
N TRP A 540 4.62 -14.61 -10.61
CA TRP A 540 5.75 -14.69 -9.69
C TRP A 540 6.56 -13.39 -9.61
N VAL A 541 6.81 -12.70 -10.73
CA VAL A 541 7.54 -11.43 -10.74
C VAL A 541 6.82 -10.35 -9.91
N PHE A 542 5.48 -10.29 -9.99
CA PHE A 542 4.70 -9.35 -9.18
C PHE A 542 4.57 -9.80 -7.72
N LEU A 543 4.39 -11.09 -7.46
CA LEU A 543 4.37 -11.64 -6.10
C LEU A 543 5.70 -11.44 -5.37
N LEU A 544 6.83 -11.61 -6.05
CA LEU A 544 8.15 -11.42 -5.47
C LEU A 544 8.34 -9.97 -5.00
N LYS A 545 7.87 -8.98 -5.80
CA LYS A 545 7.88 -7.56 -5.41
C LYS A 545 7.01 -7.30 -4.17
N ALA A 546 5.81 -7.87 -4.14
CA ALA A 546 4.92 -7.75 -2.98
C ALA A 546 5.53 -8.43 -1.74
N LEU A 547 6.22 -9.55 -1.91
CA LEU A 547 6.88 -10.28 -0.83
C LEU A 547 8.03 -9.47 -0.23
N TRP A 548 8.89 -8.88 -1.07
CA TRP A 548 9.96 -7.99 -0.61
C TRP A 548 9.43 -6.78 0.16
N LEU A 549 8.35 -6.17 -0.35
CA LEU A 549 7.67 -5.07 0.32
C LEU A 549 7.08 -5.49 1.68
N GLY A 550 6.45 -6.68 1.73
CA GLY A 550 5.88 -7.25 2.94
C GLY A 550 6.94 -7.56 4.00
N ILE A 551 8.04 -8.21 3.62
CA ILE A 551 9.16 -8.53 4.53
C ILE A 551 9.78 -7.24 5.07
N GLY A 552 10.11 -6.29 4.19
CA GLY A 552 10.73 -5.03 4.62
C GLY A 552 9.83 -4.20 5.54
N GLY A 553 8.54 -4.07 5.17
CA GLY A 553 7.55 -3.37 5.99
C GLY A 553 7.28 -4.05 7.33
N ALA A 554 7.21 -5.38 7.36
CA ALA A 554 6.97 -6.15 8.58
C ALA A 554 8.14 -6.07 9.57
N LEU A 555 9.38 -6.17 9.09
CA LEU A 555 10.57 -6.04 9.94
C LEU A 555 10.69 -4.63 10.53
N LEU A 556 10.52 -3.60 9.71
CA LEU A 556 10.58 -2.22 10.17
C LEU A 556 9.44 -1.91 11.15
N GLY A 557 8.23 -2.39 10.83
CA GLY A 557 7.07 -2.29 11.73
C GLY A 557 7.30 -3.01 13.06
N ALA A 558 7.94 -4.17 13.06
CA ALA A 558 8.26 -4.90 14.28
C ALA A 558 9.25 -4.15 15.18
N VAL A 559 10.32 -3.59 14.60
CA VAL A 559 11.27 -2.76 15.34
C VAL A 559 10.57 -1.54 15.95
N LEU A 560 9.77 -0.83 15.15
CA LEU A 560 9.00 0.32 15.62
C LEU A 560 8.02 -0.07 16.73
N GLY A 561 7.26 -1.14 16.56
CA GLY A 561 6.28 -1.60 17.54
C GLY A 561 6.89 -2.00 18.87
N VAL A 562 8.01 -2.72 18.86
CA VAL A 562 8.76 -3.06 20.10
C VAL A 562 9.30 -1.79 20.76
N LEU A 563 9.89 -0.88 19.99
CA LEU A 563 10.44 0.36 20.51
C LEU A 563 9.35 1.22 21.15
N THR A 564 8.19 1.34 20.50
CA THR A 564 7.01 2.01 21.08
C THR A 564 6.54 1.29 22.35
N ALA A 565 6.47 -0.05 22.37
CA ALA A 565 6.06 -0.78 23.56
C ALA A 565 7.01 -0.53 24.75
N VAL A 566 8.32 -0.59 24.53
CA VAL A 566 9.31 -0.41 25.61
C VAL A 566 9.28 1.02 26.17
N ILE A 567 9.23 2.04 25.30
CA ILE A 567 9.22 3.45 25.72
C ILE A 567 7.93 3.77 26.47
N PHE A 568 6.77 3.49 25.89
CA PHE A 568 5.48 3.84 26.50
C PHE A 568 5.11 2.92 27.67
N GLY A 569 5.56 1.66 27.64
CA GLY A 569 5.34 0.71 28.75
C GLY A 569 6.04 1.13 30.04
N GLY A 570 7.28 1.59 29.94
CA GLY A 570 8.06 2.06 31.09
C GLY A 570 7.54 3.38 31.64
N ASP A 571 7.49 4.41 30.80
CA ASP A 571 7.25 5.80 31.24
C ASP A 571 5.80 6.07 31.69
N TRP A 572 4.81 5.39 31.10
CA TRP A 572 3.39 5.69 31.35
C TRP A 572 2.67 4.62 32.16
N ALA A 573 3.05 3.34 32.01
CA ALA A 573 2.37 2.23 32.67
C ALA A 573 3.17 1.63 33.84
N GLY A 574 4.43 2.04 34.04
CA GLY A 574 5.31 1.46 35.07
C GLY A 574 5.63 -0.02 34.84
N LEU A 575 5.46 -0.51 33.61
CA LEU A 575 5.65 -1.91 33.24
C LEU A 575 7.00 -2.10 32.53
N ALA A 576 7.86 -2.96 33.08
CA ALA A 576 9.10 -3.37 32.43
C ALA A 576 8.79 -4.36 31.29
N ILE A 577 8.49 -3.84 30.09
CA ILE A 577 8.20 -4.65 28.91
C ILE A 577 9.52 -5.16 28.31
N THR A 578 9.64 -6.48 28.21
CA THR A 578 10.74 -7.11 27.45
C THR A 578 10.23 -7.64 26.10
N PRO A 579 11.04 -7.54 25.04
CA PRO A 579 10.62 -8.02 23.72
C PRO A 579 10.42 -9.54 23.72
N LEU A 580 9.22 -9.99 23.36
CA LEU A 580 8.84 -11.40 23.27
C LEU A 580 9.05 -11.90 21.84
N PRO A 581 10.07 -12.77 21.57
CA PRO A 581 10.40 -13.20 20.22
C PRO A 581 9.23 -13.91 19.51
N GLY A 582 8.42 -14.66 20.25
CA GLY A 582 7.25 -15.37 19.70
C GLY A 582 6.18 -14.43 19.11
N LEU A 583 5.92 -13.30 19.77
CA LEU A 583 4.95 -12.30 19.30
C LEU A 583 5.47 -11.56 18.07
N ILE A 584 6.76 -11.24 18.06
CA ILE A 584 7.43 -10.60 16.92
C ILE A 584 7.37 -11.52 15.70
N ALA A 585 7.79 -12.78 15.86
CA ALA A 585 7.78 -13.76 14.78
C ALA A 585 6.36 -14.00 14.24
N GLY A 586 5.36 -14.13 15.13
CA GLY A 586 3.96 -14.29 14.75
C GLY A 586 3.42 -13.09 13.96
N GLY A 587 3.69 -11.86 14.43
CA GLY A 587 3.26 -10.64 13.76
C GLY A 587 3.89 -10.46 12.38
N VAL A 588 5.20 -10.73 12.25
CA VAL A 588 5.91 -10.67 10.97
C VAL A 588 5.38 -11.72 9.99
N ALA A 589 5.21 -12.97 10.45
CA ALA A 589 4.69 -14.05 9.61
C ALA A 589 3.27 -13.73 9.11
N ALA A 590 2.38 -13.24 9.98
CA ALA A 590 1.02 -12.86 9.60
C ALA A 590 1.02 -11.75 8.54
N ALA A 591 1.85 -10.72 8.71
CA ALA A 591 1.97 -9.62 7.76
C ALA A 591 2.45 -10.07 6.37
N ILE A 592 3.44 -10.97 6.32
CA ILE A 592 3.94 -11.55 5.08
C ILE A 592 2.85 -12.34 4.36
N VAL A 593 2.13 -13.20 5.09
CA VAL A 593 1.04 -14.03 4.52
C VAL A 593 -0.07 -13.15 3.96
N VAL A 594 -0.53 -12.14 4.71
CA VAL A 594 -1.61 -11.26 4.27
C VAL A 594 -1.19 -10.44 3.05
N THR A 595 0.04 -9.93 3.03
CA THR A 595 0.58 -9.20 1.88
C THR A 595 0.62 -10.08 0.63
N ALA A 596 1.07 -11.33 0.76
CA ALA A 596 1.11 -12.29 -0.35
C ALA A 596 -0.30 -12.65 -0.86
N CYS A 597 -1.25 -12.91 0.05
CA CYS A 597 -2.64 -13.20 -0.30
C CYS A 597 -3.31 -12.02 -1.01
N ALA A 598 -3.13 -10.80 -0.50
CA ALA A 598 -3.70 -9.58 -1.07
C ALA A 598 -3.15 -9.28 -2.48
N ALA A 599 -1.87 -9.57 -2.73
CA ALA A 599 -1.22 -9.35 -4.03
C ALA A 599 -1.57 -10.43 -5.07
N TYR A 600 -2.02 -11.62 -4.65
CA TYR A 600 -2.23 -12.76 -5.52
C TYR A 600 -3.31 -12.55 -6.58
N LEU A 601 -4.50 -12.07 -6.18
CA LEU A 601 -5.63 -11.89 -7.09
C LEU A 601 -5.35 -10.85 -8.18
N PRO A 602 -4.86 -9.63 -7.86
CA PRO A 602 -4.47 -8.66 -8.88
C PRO A 602 -3.41 -9.19 -9.85
N ALA A 603 -2.41 -9.93 -9.34
CA ALA A 603 -1.35 -10.52 -10.16
C ALA A 603 -1.90 -11.58 -11.12
N ARG A 604 -2.86 -12.41 -10.67
CA ARG A 604 -3.48 -13.44 -11.51
C ARG A 604 -4.44 -12.86 -12.56
N HIS A 605 -5.16 -11.79 -12.23
CA HIS A 605 -6.09 -11.11 -13.15
C HIS A 605 -5.37 -10.37 -14.29
N ALA A 606 -4.08 -10.04 -14.13
CA ALA A 606 -3.25 -9.46 -15.19
C ALA A 606 -3.16 -10.34 -16.45
N ALA A 607 -3.35 -11.66 -16.30
CA ALA A 607 -3.08 -12.67 -17.33
C ALA A 607 -4.30 -13.03 -18.21
N LYS A 608 -5.46 -12.39 -18.03
CA LYS A 608 -6.66 -12.68 -18.83
C LYS A 608 -7.08 -11.45 -19.64
N LEU A 609 -6.94 -11.53 -20.96
CA LEU A 609 -7.49 -10.57 -21.93
C LEU A 609 -8.67 -11.24 -22.64
N VAL A 610 -9.81 -10.56 -22.70
CA VAL A 610 -11.05 -11.05 -23.36
C VAL A 610 -11.36 -10.12 -24.53
N LEU A 611 -11.51 -10.67 -25.74
CA LEU A 611 -12.17 -10.02 -26.88
C LEU A 611 -12.52 -11.06 -27.96
N ALA A 612 -13.75 -10.98 -28.49
CA ALA A 612 -14.35 -11.99 -29.38
C ALA A 612 -13.83 -11.90 -30.84
N PHE A 613 -13.48 -13.05 -31.40
CA PHE A 613 -13.10 -13.28 -32.81
C PHE A 613 -13.82 -14.56 -33.29
N GLN A 614 -14.32 -14.59 -34.53
CA GLN A 614 -15.03 -15.74 -35.11
C GLN A 614 -14.55 -16.05 -36.53
N ALA A 615 -14.07 -17.28 -36.77
CA ALA A 615 -13.71 -17.74 -38.10
C ALA A 615 -14.07 -19.22 -38.29
N ASP A 616 -14.62 -19.56 -39.45
CA ASP A 616 -15.07 -20.93 -39.76
C ASP A 616 -13.87 -21.87 -40.07
N ARG A 617 -12.94 -21.42 -40.93
CA ARG A 617 -11.67 -22.13 -41.22
C ARG A 617 -10.66 -21.22 -41.91
N LEU A 618 -9.40 -21.23 -41.47
CA LEU A 618 -8.28 -20.52 -42.10
C LEU A 618 -7.06 -21.45 -42.17
N ASP A 619 -6.78 -22.00 -43.35
CA ASP A 619 -5.58 -22.80 -43.60
C ASP A 619 -4.44 -21.91 -44.12
N ILE A 620 -3.23 -22.07 -43.58
CA ILE A 620 -2.00 -21.36 -43.97
C ILE A 620 -0.94 -22.39 -44.30
N ALA A 621 -0.41 -22.38 -45.52
CA ALA A 621 0.61 -23.32 -45.98
C ALA A 621 2.00 -22.97 -45.42
N SER A 622 2.87 -23.98 -45.31
CA SER A 622 4.27 -23.75 -44.93
C SER A 622 4.98 -22.93 -46.00
N GLY A 623 5.74 -21.91 -45.58
CA GLY A 623 6.41 -20.97 -46.50
C GLY A 623 5.45 -19.97 -47.14
N GLU A 624 4.20 -19.89 -46.69
CA GLU A 624 3.24 -18.92 -47.21
C GLU A 624 3.47 -17.52 -46.62
N TYR A 625 3.31 -16.49 -47.46
CA TYR A 625 3.20 -15.10 -47.04
C TYR A 625 1.74 -14.65 -47.12
N LEU A 626 1.06 -14.57 -45.97
CA LEU A 626 -0.32 -14.15 -45.82
C LEU A 626 -0.42 -12.73 -45.26
N ALA A 627 -1.18 -11.86 -45.93
CA ALA A 627 -1.58 -10.55 -45.40
C ALA A 627 -3.04 -10.56 -44.91
N VAL A 628 -3.27 -10.13 -43.67
CA VAL A 628 -4.61 -9.93 -43.10
C VAL A 628 -4.92 -8.43 -43.06
N VAL A 629 -5.89 -8.01 -43.87
CA VAL A 629 -6.25 -6.59 -44.07
C VAL A 629 -7.62 -6.31 -43.48
N GLY A 630 -7.78 -5.19 -42.79
CA GLY A 630 -9.08 -4.82 -42.23
C GLY A 630 -9.03 -3.51 -41.45
N PRO A 631 -10.18 -2.85 -41.20
CA PRO A 631 -10.23 -1.64 -40.37
C PRO A 631 -9.69 -1.93 -38.96
N SER A 632 -9.13 -0.95 -38.24
CA SER A 632 -8.70 -1.21 -36.86
C SER A 632 -9.92 -1.49 -35.97
N GLY A 633 -9.74 -2.38 -34.98
CA GLY A 633 -10.85 -2.92 -34.19
C GLY A 633 -11.57 -4.12 -34.81
N SER A 634 -11.19 -4.57 -36.02
CA SER A 634 -11.77 -5.77 -36.65
C SER A 634 -11.34 -7.12 -36.05
N GLY A 635 -10.43 -7.13 -35.07
CA GLY A 635 -9.93 -8.37 -34.44
C GLY A 635 -8.59 -8.89 -34.97
N LYS A 636 -7.84 -8.11 -35.76
CA LYS A 636 -6.58 -8.56 -36.40
C LYS A 636 -5.48 -8.93 -35.38
N THR A 637 -5.23 -8.06 -34.40
CA THR A 637 -4.28 -8.33 -33.30
C THR A 637 -4.75 -9.52 -32.45
N THR A 638 -6.06 -9.68 -32.26
CA THR A 638 -6.66 -10.83 -31.58
C THR A 638 -6.37 -12.12 -32.34
N LEU A 639 -6.58 -12.13 -33.67
CA LEU A 639 -6.24 -13.26 -34.53
C LEU A 639 -4.76 -13.62 -34.42
N LEU A 640 -3.84 -12.65 -34.53
CA LEU A 640 -2.41 -12.92 -34.35
C LEU A 640 -2.10 -13.46 -32.95
N SER A 641 -2.81 -12.99 -31.93
CA SER A 641 -2.63 -13.45 -30.55
C SER A 641 -3.14 -14.89 -30.34
N ILE A 642 -4.21 -15.29 -31.05
CA ILE A 642 -4.71 -16.67 -31.07
C ILE A 642 -3.76 -17.58 -31.86
N LEU A 643 -3.32 -17.18 -33.05
CA LEU A 643 -2.33 -17.93 -33.83
C LEU A 643 -0.98 -18.05 -33.09
N GLY A 644 -0.64 -17.04 -32.29
CA GLY A 644 0.57 -17.00 -31.49
C GLY A 644 0.48 -17.76 -30.16
N GLY A 645 -0.60 -18.47 -29.84
CA GLY A 645 -0.70 -19.22 -28.58
C GLY A 645 -0.83 -18.35 -27.32
N MET A 646 -1.16 -17.06 -27.45
CA MET A 646 -1.28 -16.10 -26.36
C MET A 646 -2.72 -15.97 -25.82
N LEU A 647 -3.72 -16.09 -26.70
CA LEU A 647 -5.14 -16.03 -26.35
C LEU A 647 -5.84 -17.32 -26.75
N SER A 648 -6.44 -18.03 -25.79
CA SER A 648 -7.25 -19.23 -26.09
C SER A 648 -8.54 -18.86 -26.80
N PRO A 649 -8.91 -19.56 -27.88
CA PRO A 649 -10.25 -19.42 -28.46
C PRO A 649 -11.29 -19.98 -27.47
N ASP A 650 -12.49 -19.39 -27.47
CA ASP A 650 -13.62 -19.90 -26.67
C ASP A 650 -14.16 -21.22 -27.25
N GLU A 651 -14.17 -21.34 -28.58
CA GLU A 651 -14.56 -22.53 -29.33
C GLU A 651 -13.62 -22.73 -30.54
N GLY A 652 -13.40 -23.98 -30.95
CA GLY A 652 -12.56 -24.34 -32.10
C GLY A 652 -11.14 -24.80 -31.73
N GLN A 653 -10.30 -25.03 -32.75
CA GLN A 653 -8.94 -25.54 -32.60
C GLN A 653 -7.96 -24.73 -33.45
N VAL A 654 -6.71 -24.61 -32.99
CA VAL A 654 -5.63 -23.96 -33.74
C VAL A 654 -4.49 -24.95 -33.88
N LEU A 655 -4.24 -25.39 -35.10
CA LEU A 655 -3.23 -26.40 -35.41
C LEU A 655 -1.96 -25.73 -35.95
N LEU A 656 -0.82 -25.99 -35.31
CA LEU A 656 0.51 -25.66 -35.85
C LEU A 656 1.25 -26.95 -36.17
N GLU A 657 1.62 -27.17 -37.45
CA GLU A 657 2.25 -28.43 -37.89
C GLU A 657 1.45 -29.68 -37.44
N ASN A 658 0.11 -29.62 -37.50
CA ASN A 658 -0.85 -30.63 -37.01
C ASN A 658 -0.89 -30.84 -35.48
N VAL A 659 -0.20 -30.01 -34.69
CA VAL A 659 -0.29 -30.02 -33.23
C VAL A 659 -1.33 -28.99 -32.79
N ASP A 660 -2.33 -29.42 -32.02
CA ASP A 660 -3.31 -28.50 -31.42
C ASP A 660 -2.66 -27.66 -30.32
N LEU A 661 -2.44 -26.37 -30.61
CA LEU A 661 -1.82 -25.42 -29.70
C LEU A 661 -2.53 -25.34 -28.35
N TYR A 662 -3.85 -25.47 -28.34
CA TYR A 662 -4.67 -25.29 -27.13
C TYR A 662 -5.04 -26.60 -26.45
N GLY A 663 -4.73 -27.73 -27.07
CA GLY A 663 -4.72 -29.06 -26.44
C GLY A 663 -3.45 -29.36 -25.61
N LEU A 664 -2.37 -28.60 -25.82
CA LEU A 664 -1.13 -28.72 -25.06
C LEU A 664 -1.23 -28.12 -23.64
N ASP A 665 -0.44 -28.63 -22.69
CA ASP A 665 -0.29 -27.97 -21.39
C ASP A 665 0.26 -26.54 -21.58
N PRO A 666 -0.14 -25.55 -20.75
CA PRO A 666 0.35 -24.18 -20.88
C PRO A 666 1.88 -24.03 -20.92
N ILE A 667 2.62 -24.93 -20.28
CA ILE A 667 4.09 -24.95 -20.34
C ILE A 667 4.56 -25.40 -21.73
N GLU A 668 4.03 -26.51 -22.24
CA GLU A 668 4.35 -27.06 -23.57
C GLU A 668 3.97 -26.08 -24.69
N ARG A 669 2.83 -25.40 -24.58
CA ARG A 669 2.42 -24.35 -25.52
C ARG A 669 3.39 -23.17 -25.50
N THR A 670 3.88 -22.80 -24.32
CA THR A 670 4.87 -21.71 -24.18
C THR A 670 6.20 -22.12 -24.80
N GLU A 671 6.62 -23.36 -24.62
CA GLU A 671 7.83 -23.93 -25.19
C GLU A 671 7.78 -23.95 -26.72
N LEU A 672 6.66 -24.44 -27.28
CA LEU A 672 6.42 -24.44 -28.71
C LEU A 672 6.45 -23.03 -29.28
N ARG A 673 5.80 -22.05 -28.63
CA ARG A 673 5.87 -20.64 -29.03
C ARG A 673 7.31 -20.12 -29.02
N ARG A 674 8.04 -20.35 -27.93
CA ARG A 674 9.43 -19.93 -27.73
C ARG A 674 10.37 -20.42 -28.83
N GLN A 675 10.14 -21.64 -29.34
CA GLN A 675 10.97 -22.27 -30.37
C GLN A 675 10.50 -22.01 -31.81
N ARG A 676 9.19 -21.89 -32.06
CA ARG A 676 8.63 -21.96 -33.42
C ARG A 676 7.99 -20.67 -33.91
N ILE A 677 7.60 -19.76 -33.02
CA ILE A 677 6.82 -18.56 -33.36
C ILE A 677 7.60 -17.30 -32.99
N GLY A 678 7.82 -16.42 -33.96
CA GLY A 678 8.33 -15.07 -33.76
C GLY A 678 7.19 -14.06 -33.85
N PHE A 679 7.19 -13.05 -32.96
CA PHE A 679 6.18 -12.00 -32.96
C PHE A 679 6.78 -10.61 -33.19
N VAL A 680 6.37 -9.95 -34.26
CA VAL A 680 6.67 -8.53 -34.55
C VAL A 680 5.48 -7.69 -34.13
N PHE A 681 5.67 -6.75 -33.21
CA PHE A 681 4.60 -5.89 -32.68
C PHE A 681 4.50 -4.56 -33.43
N GLN A 682 3.30 -3.97 -33.44
CA GLN A 682 3.00 -2.65 -34.03
C GLN A 682 3.83 -1.51 -33.40
N THR A 683 4.10 -1.62 -32.10
CA THR A 683 5.05 -0.76 -31.36
C THR A 683 6.27 -1.62 -31.01
N PHE A 684 7.50 -1.13 -31.21
CA PHE A 684 8.73 -1.95 -31.13
C PHE A 684 8.87 -2.72 -29.81
N ASN A 685 8.27 -2.22 -28.74
CA ASN A 685 8.11 -2.92 -27.47
C ASN A 685 9.46 -3.39 -26.90
N LEU A 686 10.52 -2.62 -27.14
CA LEU A 686 11.85 -2.85 -26.57
C LEU A 686 11.83 -2.51 -25.09
N LEU A 687 12.56 -3.27 -24.28
CA LEU A 687 12.75 -2.99 -22.87
C LEU A 687 13.68 -1.77 -22.77
N PRO A 688 13.21 -0.63 -22.22
CA PRO A 688 13.89 0.67 -22.36
C PRO A 688 15.22 0.75 -21.59
N TYR A 689 15.36 -0.06 -20.55
CA TYR A 689 16.56 -0.12 -19.71
C TYR A 689 17.62 -1.11 -20.22
N LEU A 690 17.29 -1.93 -21.22
CA LEU A 690 18.22 -2.86 -21.87
C LEU A 690 18.79 -2.22 -23.14
N SER A 691 20.05 -2.53 -23.45
CA SER A 691 20.68 -2.20 -24.74
C SER A 691 20.07 -2.99 -25.90
N ALA A 692 20.42 -2.64 -27.14
CA ALA A 692 19.98 -3.34 -28.33
C ALA A 692 20.34 -4.83 -28.29
N VAL A 693 21.58 -5.16 -27.93
CA VAL A 693 22.03 -6.56 -27.83
C VAL A 693 21.27 -7.31 -26.73
N GLU A 694 21.13 -6.71 -25.54
CA GLU A 694 20.40 -7.32 -24.42
C GLU A 694 18.91 -7.57 -24.76
N ASN A 695 18.27 -6.64 -25.48
CA ASN A 695 16.91 -6.81 -25.97
C ASN A 695 16.77 -8.03 -26.90
N VAL A 696 17.77 -8.27 -27.76
CA VAL A 696 17.79 -9.41 -28.69
C VAL A 696 18.11 -10.72 -27.95
N GLN A 697 18.83 -10.67 -26.84
CA GLN A 697 19.15 -11.83 -26.02
C GLN A 697 17.96 -12.37 -25.21
N VAL A 698 17.00 -11.53 -24.81
CA VAL A 698 15.87 -11.93 -23.94
C VAL A 698 15.18 -13.22 -24.37
N PRO A 699 14.80 -13.44 -25.64
CA PRO A 699 14.12 -14.67 -26.05
C PRO A 699 15.03 -15.91 -25.94
N MET A 700 16.34 -15.76 -26.17
CA MET A 700 17.33 -16.84 -26.05
C MET A 700 17.66 -17.14 -24.57
N PHE A 701 17.71 -16.11 -23.73
CA PHE A 701 17.81 -16.25 -22.28
C PHE A 701 16.61 -17.04 -21.73
N LEU A 702 15.41 -16.64 -22.13
CA LEU A 702 14.19 -17.40 -21.81
C LEU A 702 14.20 -18.79 -22.43
N ALA A 703 14.92 -18.99 -23.55
CA ALA A 703 15.16 -20.29 -24.19
C ALA A 703 16.13 -21.21 -23.41
N GLY A 704 16.82 -20.68 -22.39
CA GLY A 704 17.85 -21.42 -21.66
C GLY A 704 19.16 -21.58 -22.44
N VAL A 705 19.38 -20.78 -23.49
CA VAL A 705 20.64 -20.75 -24.26
C VAL A 705 21.75 -20.19 -23.36
N ILE A 706 22.99 -20.66 -23.49
CA ILE A 706 24.11 -20.16 -22.67
C ILE A 706 24.47 -18.71 -23.02
N PRO A 707 24.87 -17.85 -22.06
CA PRO A 707 25.09 -16.42 -22.29
C PRO A 707 26.07 -16.07 -23.43
N SER A 708 27.13 -16.87 -23.62
CA SER A 708 28.10 -16.65 -24.71
C SER A 708 27.46 -16.79 -26.09
N ALA A 709 26.70 -17.87 -26.31
CA ALA A 709 25.97 -18.11 -27.55
C ALA A 709 24.85 -17.06 -27.77
N GLN A 710 24.21 -16.58 -26.70
CA GLN A 710 23.25 -15.49 -26.80
C GLN A 710 23.91 -14.21 -27.34
N GLN A 711 25.07 -13.83 -26.82
CA GLN A 711 25.81 -12.65 -27.23
C GLN A 711 26.27 -12.73 -28.69
N GLU A 712 26.87 -13.84 -29.07
CA GLU A 712 27.33 -14.09 -30.45
C GLU A 712 26.16 -13.96 -31.42
N ARG A 713 25.09 -14.71 -31.19
CA ARG A 713 23.91 -14.72 -32.06
C ARG A 713 23.21 -13.36 -32.13
N ALA A 714 23.06 -12.67 -31.01
CA ALA A 714 22.45 -11.35 -30.97
C ALA A 714 23.28 -10.32 -31.76
N THR A 715 24.60 -10.41 -31.68
CA THR A 715 25.53 -9.53 -32.39
C THR A 715 25.45 -9.77 -33.90
N GLU A 716 25.52 -11.03 -34.35
CA GLU A 716 25.37 -11.41 -35.76
C GLU A 716 24.07 -10.87 -36.37
N LEU A 717 22.94 -11.04 -35.67
CA LEU A 717 21.63 -10.60 -36.16
C LEU A 717 21.55 -9.07 -36.27
N LEU A 718 22.13 -8.35 -35.31
CA LEU A 718 22.17 -6.89 -35.34
C LEU A 718 23.10 -6.39 -36.45
N GLU A 719 24.23 -7.05 -36.69
CA GLU A 719 25.13 -6.73 -37.80
C GLU A 719 24.49 -6.95 -39.17
N GLN A 720 23.81 -8.09 -39.37
CA GLN A 720 23.05 -8.38 -40.60
C GLN A 720 21.99 -7.33 -40.90
N LEU A 721 21.42 -6.73 -39.85
CA LEU A 721 20.43 -5.66 -39.95
C LEU A 721 21.06 -4.26 -39.97
N GLY A 722 22.39 -4.15 -40.09
CA GLY A 722 23.10 -2.88 -40.21
C GLY A 722 23.17 -2.06 -38.91
N LEU A 723 23.15 -2.74 -37.75
CA LEU A 723 23.21 -2.16 -36.41
C LEU A 723 24.49 -2.50 -35.62
N GLY A 724 25.54 -3.00 -36.29
CA GLY A 724 26.80 -3.40 -35.63
C GLY A 724 27.45 -2.30 -34.78
N ASN A 725 27.35 -1.03 -35.19
CA ASN A 725 27.89 0.10 -34.42
C ASN A 725 26.97 0.58 -33.27
N ARG A 726 25.84 -0.09 -33.05
CA ARG A 726 24.78 0.35 -32.13
C ARG A 726 24.40 -0.70 -31.08
N LEU A 727 25.19 -1.76 -30.91
CA LEU A 727 24.90 -2.90 -30.02
C LEU A 727 24.56 -2.49 -28.58
N HIS A 728 25.28 -1.51 -28.03
CA HIS A 728 25.15 -1.07 -26.64
C HIS A 728 24.20 0.11 -26.45
N HIS A 729 23.57 0.61 -27.51
CA HIS A 729 22.63 1.72 -27.40
C HIS A 729 21.31 1.26 -26.81
N LYS A 730 20.72 2.09 -25.96
CA LYS A 730 19.37 1.89 -25.42
C LYS A 730 18.31 2.36 -26.42
N PRO A 731 17.06 1.89 -26.32
CA PRO A 731 15.99 2.28 -27.25
C PRO A 731 15.83 3.78 -27.43
N CYS A 732 15.96 4.59 -26.37
CA CYS A 732 15.87 6.05 -26.45
C CYS A 732 16.99 6.72 -27.27
N GLU A 733 18.09 6.02 -27.51
CA GLU A 733 19.26 6.48 -28.26
C GLU A 733 19.23 6.05 -29.75
N LEU A 734 18.21 5.27 -30.14
CA LEU A 734 18.04 4.71 -31.47
C LEU A 734 16.92 5.43 -32.24
N SER A 735 17.10 5.63 -33.55
CA SER A 735 16.02 6.13 -34.41
C SER A 735 14.87 5.11 -34.50
N THR A 736 13.67 5.57 -34.85
CA THR A 736 12.48 4.73 -35.04
C THR A 736 12.75 3.50 -35.94
N GLY A 737 13.41 3.70 -37.08
CA GLY A 737 13.80 2.60 -37.98
C GLY A 737 14.90 1.69 -37.43
N GLN A 738 15.79 2.20 -36.57
CA GLN A 738 16.78 1.37 -35.87
C GLN A 738 16.12 0.53 -34.77
N GLN A 739 15.22 1.11 -33.96
CA GLN A 739 14.45 0.38 -32.94
C GLN A 739 13.63 -0.75 -33.56
N GLN A 740 13.07 -0.52 -34.76
CA GLN A 740 12.38 -1.57 -35.49
C GLN A 740 13.29 -2.73 -35.88
N ARG A 741 14.48 -2.44 -36.41
CA ARG A 741 15.45 -3.46 -36.77
C ARG A 741 15.93 -4.24 -35.54
N VAL A 742 16.09 -3.59 -34.38
CA VAL A 742 16.35 -4.30 -33.10
C VAL A 742 15.17 -5.21 -32.73
N ALA A 743 13.92 -4.74 -32.84
CA ALA A 743 12.74 -5.56 -32.55
C ALA A 743 12.62 -6.76 -33.50
N LEU A 744 12.99 -6.58 -34.77
CA LEU A 744 13.06 -7.64 -35.77
C LEU A 744 14.18 -8.65 -35.41
N ALA A 745 15.39 -8.17 -35.10
CA ALA A 745 16.50 -9.02 -34.63
C ALA A 745 16.07 -9.89 -33.43
N ARG A 746 15.39 -9.29 -32.45
CA ARG A 746 14.83 -9.98 -31.29
C ARG A 746 13.86 -11.09 -31.70
N THR A 747 12.99 -10.80 -32.65
CA THR A 747 12.01 -11.78 -33.18
C THR A 747 12.69 -12.98 -33.82
N LEU A 748 13.85 -12.77 -34.45
CA LEU A 748 14.59 -13.79 -35.20
C LEU A 748 15.60 -14.57 -34.36
N SER A 749 15.84 -14.15 -33.12
CA SER A 749 16.85 -14.72 -32.22
C SER A 749 16.77 -16.24 -32.08
N ASN A 750 15.56 -16.78 -31.87
CA ASN A 750 15.31 -18.23 -31.74
C ASN A 750 15.06 -18.95 -33.07
N ASN A 751 15.30 -18.31 -34.22
CA ASN A 751 15.07 -18.86 -35.56
C ASN A 751 13.64 -19.43 -35.76
N PRO A 752 12.59 -18.62 -35.60
CA PRO A 752 11.22 -19.09 -35.67
C PRO A 752 10.84 -19.55 -37.09
N LYS A 753 9.97 -20.58 -37.17
CA LYS A 753 9.40 -21.06 -38.44
C LYS A 753 8.24 -20.20 -38.92
N VAL A 754 7.48 -19.63 -37.98
CA VAL A 754 6.34 -18.75 -38.25
C VAL A 754 6.62 -17.38 -37.68
N ILE A 755 6.45 -16.34 -38.49
CA ILE A 755 6.55 -14.94 -38.07
C ILE A 755 5.15 -14.32 -38.14
N LEU A 756 4.67 -13.88 -36.98
CA LEU A 756 3.41 -13.15 -36.82
C LEU A 756 3.73 -11.67 -36.69
N ALA A 757 3.27 -10.84 -37.62
CA ALA A 757 3.64 -9.43 -37.67
C ALA A 757 2.40 -8.53 -37.62
N ASP A 758 2.27 -7.73 -36.55
CA ASP A 758 1.17 -6.78 -36.39
C ASP A 758 1.60 -5.37 -36.82
N GLU A 759 1.06 -4.89 -37.93
CA GLU A 759 1.37 -3.58 -38.54
C GLU A 759 2.85 -3.20 -38.53
N PRO A 760 3.73 -4.08 -39.06
CA PRO A 760 5.18 -3.93 -38.94
C PRO A 760 5.68 -2.64 -39.60
N THR A 761 4.98 -2.07 -40.57
CA THR A 761 5.44 -0.90 -41.35
C THR A 761 4.75 0.41 -41.02
N GLY A 762 3.81 0.42 -40.06
CA GLY A 762 2.87 1.54 -39.85
C GLY A 762 3.49 2.85 -39.36
N ASN A 763 4.66 2.79 -38.73
CA ASN A 763 5.36 3.94 -38.12
C ASN A 763 6.70 4.28 -38.81
N LEU A 764 6.93 3.78 -40.03
CA LEU A 764 8.18 3.96 -40.75
C LEU A 764 8.08 4.96 -41.90
N ASP A 765 9.21 5.63 -42.17
CA ASP A 765 9.43 6.35 -43.42
C ASP A 765 9.40 5.38 -44.63
N PRO A 766 9.16 5.89 -45.85
CA PRO A 766 9.01 5.03 -47.03
C PRO A 766 10.22 4.15 -47.34
N GLU A 767 11.44 4.64 -47.10
CA GLU A 767 12.68 3.90 -47.41
C GLU A 767 12.89 2.76 -46.40
N SER A 768 12.75 3.05 -45.11
CA SER A 768 12.79 2.03 -44.05
C SER A 768 11.69 0.98 -44.22
N ARG A 769 10.50 1.38 -44.69
CA ARG A 769 9.38 0.47 -44.97
C ARG A 769 9.74 -0.57 -46.03
N GLU A 770 10.28 -0.14 -47.16
CA GLU A 770 10.66 -1.06 -48.23
C GLU A 770 11.75 -2.02 -47.78
N HIS A 771 12.76 -1.52 -47.06
CA HIS A 771 13.83 -2.37 -46.53
C HIS A 771 13.29 -3.49 -45.63
N ILE A 772 12.33 -3.19 -44.74
CA ILE A 772 11.72 -4.22 -43.87
C ILE A 772 10.90 -5.23 -44.69
N LEU A 773 10.18 -4.78 -45.72
CA LEU A 773 9.41 -5.67 -46.58
C LEU A 773 10.33 -6.58 -47.42
N ASP A 774 11.46 -6.07 -47.91
CA ASP A 774 12.47 -6.88 -48.61
C ASP A 774 13.08 -7.95 -47.70
N LEU A 775 13.28 -7.64 -46.41
CA LEU A 775 13.72 -8.63 -45.42
C LEU A 775 12.67 -9.74 -45.23
N PHE A 776 11.39 -9.39 -45.17
CA PHE A 776 10.31 -10.38 -45.08
C PHE A 776 10.25 -11.28 -46.32
N ASP A 777 10.41 -10.71 -47.52
CA ASP A 777 10.48 -11.47 -48.76
C ASP A 777 11.66 -12.46 -48.73
N GLY A 778 12.83 -12.02 -48.23
CA GLY A 778 14.00 -12.87 -48.02
C GLY A 778 13.76 -14.01 -47.02
N PHE A 779 13.04 -13.76 -45.93
CA PHE A 779 12.69 -14.80 -44.95
C PHE A 779 11.72 -15.83 -45.50
N VAL A 780 10.77 -15.43 -46.34
CA VAL A 780 9.86 -16.34 -47.03
C VAL A 780 10.64 -17.21 -48.03
N ALA A 781 11.59 -16.61 -48.77
CA ALA A 781 12.47 -17.36 -49.67
C ALA A 781 13.35 -18.40 -48.93
N GLN A 782 13.65 -18.17 -47.65
CA GLN A 782 14.33 -19.13 -46.76
C GLN A 782 13.39 -20.20 -46.18
N GLY A 783 12.12 -20.24 -46.59
CA GLY A 783 11.13 -21.23 -46.18
C GLY A 783 10.35 -20.88 -44.89
N ARG A 784 10.43 -19.64 -44.40
CA ARG A 784 9.65 -19.20 -43.23
C ARG A 784 8.23 -18.80 -43.65
N THR A 785 7.27 -19.03 -42.76
CA THR A 785 5.87 -18.63 -42.98
C THR A 785 5.64 -17.27 -42.33
N ILE A 786 5.01 -16.32 -43.03
CA ILE A 786 4.74 -14.98 -42.49
C ILE A 786 3.23 -14.71 -42.53
N VAL A 787 2.68 -14.30 -41.38
CA VAL A 787 1.32 -13.77 -41.27
C VAL A 787 1.42 -12.31 -40.85
N MET A 788 1.19 -11.41 -41.79
CA MET A 788 1.26 -9.97 -41.57
C MET A 788 -0.14 -9.38 -41.49
N VAL A 789 -0.45 -8.73 -40.38
CA VAL A 789 -1.60 -7.83 -40.27
C VAL A 789 -1.17 -6.44 -40.72
N THR A 790 -1.93 -5.83 -41.63
CA THR A 790 -1.67 -4.44 -42.04
C THR A 790 -2.93 -3.74 -42.53
N HIS A 791 -2.99 -2.42 -42.37
CA HIS A 791 -3.98 -1.57 -43.05
C HIS A 791 -3.40 -0.93 -44.32
N ASP A 792 -2.10 -1.06 -44.56
CA ASP A 792 -1.42 -0.55 -45.74
C ASP A 792 -1.55 -1.54 -46.91
N THR A 793 -2.26 -1.12 -47.95
CA THR A 793 -2.46 -1.91 -49.16
C THR A 793 -1.18 -2.17 -49.94
N SER A 794 -0.15 -1.32 -49.81
CA SER A 794 1.12 -1.50 -50.50
C SER A 794 1.93 -2.65 -49.87
N ALA A 795 2.02 -2.67 -48.53
CA ALA A 795 2.57 -3.80 -47.79
C ALA A 795 1.77 -5.09 -48.01
N ALA A 796 0.43 -5.02 -48.02
CA ALA A 796 -0.41 -6.19 -48.25
C ALA A 796 -0.21 -6.84 -49.64
N LYS A 797 0.18 -6.05 -50.66
CA LYS A 797 0.44 -6.56 -52.02
C LYS A 797 1.75 -7.35 -52.14
N ARG A 798 2.67 -7.23 -51.18
CA ARG A 798 3.89 -8.06 -51.12
C ARG A 798 3.54 -9.52 -50.77
N ALA A 799 2.46 -9.74 -50.02
CA ALA A 799 2.01 -11.08 -49.65
C ALA A 799 1.36 -11.82 -50.84
N GLY A 800 1.64 -13.11 -50.95
CA GLY A 800 1.09 -13.98 -52.01
C GLY A 800 -0.41 -14.24 -51.85
N ARG A 801 -0.94 -14.16 -50.63
CA ARG A 801 -2.38 -14.22 -50.35
C ARG A 801 -2.80 -13.08 -49.43
N SER A 802 -3.97 -12.51 -49.68
CA SER A 802 -4.58 -11.52 -48.78
C SER A 802 -5.98 -11.95 -48.35
N VAL A 803 -6.27 -11.77 -47.05
CA VAL A 803 -7.54 -12.10 -46.42
C VAL A 803 -8.09 -10.85 -45.74
N ARG A 804 -9.38 -10.59 -45.90
CA ARG A 804 -10.02 -9.41 -45.31
C ARG A 804 -10.72 -9.77 -44.01
N LEU A 805 -10.50 -8.99 -42.95
CA LEU A 805 -11.17 -9.15 -41.66
C LEU A 805 -12.12 -7.97 -41.41
N VAL A 806 -13.41 -8.26 -41.21
CA VAL A 806 -14.46 -7.26 -40.97
C VAL A 806 -15.33 -7.75 -39.81
N GLU A 807 -15.49 -6.93 -38.77
CA GLU A 807 -16.32 -7.23 -37.58
C GLU A 807 -16.03 -8.61 -36.95
N GLY A 808 -14.74 -8.98 -36.86
CA GLY A 808 -14.33 -10.25 -36.27
C GLY A 808 -14.52 -11.47 -37.17
N LYS A 809 -15.01 -11.29 -38.41
CA LYS A 809 -15.23 -12.36 -39.40
C LYS A 809 -14.29 -12.24 -40.59
N ILE A 810 -13.80 -13.39 -41.07
CA ILE A 810 -12.99 -13.48 -42.28
C ILE A 810 -13.90 -13.41 -43.51
N THR A 811 -13.70 -12.42 -44.37
CA THR A 811 -14.43 -12.24 -45.64
C THR A 811 -13.51 -12.54 -46.82
N SER A 812 -14.02 -13.28 -47.80
CA SER A 812 -13.40 -13.88 -49.01
C SER A 812 -11.97 -13.44 -49.37
N ALA A 813 -11.09 -14.42 -49.54
CA ALA A 813 -9.71 -14.27 -50.03
C ALA A 813 -9.67 -13.70 -51.45
N SER A 814 -8.97 -12.59 -51.64
CA SER A 814 -8.58 -12.10 -52.96
C SER A 814 -7.29 -12.80 -53.35
N SER A 815 -7.37 -13.82 -54.20
CA SER A 815 -6.19 -14.39 -54.87
C SER A 815 -5.68 -13.35 -55.88
N THR A 816 -4.58 -12.67 -55.55
CA THR A 816 -3.91 -11.79 -56.52
C THR A 816 -2.82 -12.61 -57.20
N ASN A 817 -2.95 -12.76 -58.52
CA ASN A 817 -2.11 -13.54 -59.45
C ASN A 817 -0.65 -13.83 -59.03
N THR A 818 -0.36 -15.13 -58.99
CA THR A 818 0.76 -15.83 -59.65
C THR A 818 2.01 -15.01 -59.97
N ARG A 819 3.07 -15.18 -59.18
CA ARG A 819 4.44 -15.23 -59.72
C ARG A 819 4.89 -16.69 -59.73
N VAL A 820 4.77 -17.32 -60.90
CA VAL A 820 5.62 -18.48 -61.24
C VAL A 820 7.03 -17.93 -61.39
N ALA A 821 7.99 -18.46 -60.64
CA ALA A 821 9.38 -18.47 -61.03
C ALA A 821 10.06 -19.73 -60.44
N ALA A 822 10.42 -20.61 -61.38
CA ALA A 822 11.35 -21.75 -61.41
C ALA A 822 11.80 -22.41 -60.10
#